data_AF-A0A2D7HZZ4-F1
#
_entry.id   AF-A0A2D7HZZ4-F1
#
_cell.length_a   1.000
_cell.length_b   1.000
_cell.length_c   1.000
_cell.angle_alpha   90.00
_cell.angle_beta   90.00
_cell.angle_gamma   90.00
#
_symmetry.space_group_name_H-M   'P 1'
#
loop_
_entity.id
_entity.type
_entity.pdbx_description
1 polymer ?
#
loop_
_entity_poly.entity_id
_entity_poly.type
_entity_poly.pdbx_seq_one_letter_code
_entity_poly.pdbx_strand_id
1 'polypeptide(L)'
;MIFCVFFLMTGFSLMASSAAADDPLVGTLDKCIVKEIAVLQSDLQMAEMNFGDALGDVLLSGRHLFVCPTNELDGQGEGEDGPRSGQRADMWPAGQEDIAFLRLNGLGAQRCWECHNSAGVYDKPIAGFDSDVSSTAPGGFLGPWRAQKPGGTGGAAGFSNTLFQNASWPMENSQGETSVVNIVRSPPSVFGTGYLQRLAYEMTVELLAIKEDTIRDARNSPTGIAESALKAKTSDFGTLRVTCNDAACEDPQIEGYEGVSEDLIVRPLQHKGISSTVRHFVMSALDFHMSLQPVELVGVNNDCDKDGHYNEMATNTSFASSEADINTAIQESLGSVTAMTAWTGLVRPPQFQPVSADALDGKKLFETIDCVRCHTPSMRIARPIFSIQNPEIPDMTSECPSESEVPALGSNTVSQLENHPVMVERRSPKNLSGCADGFYCIDLSNVASDDSQSPPFISAKFQPIFDDFLPRLPRNSDLSGSIDVPLYSDLKRHKMGSNLRQVGAEQEDDTGNAISNDEWLTTKLWGVGDSGPWLHDGRARSLDEAIRMHKGDGSEANAEVANYEALSEDEKLQILVFLSSLRLPSSPPTFTDRPIFDGDNIAMLNPITNVSTRALTLTDKIYGSGRVKRLMNFLSRDANIQLPERGAYGDPTSDGMAPGGRLVVYNSNGLTEQVEYNLPAENWKYSENPVKSFVFTGDSSHPVKKVVLKRKRISIRAGGEAWDYTLQNDPQGSVALNLTVGDLVWCASAPPREATSPGNPNQYDRTGYFRAARNSPAPSSCPVAPSGF
;
A
#
# COMPACT_ATOMS: atom_id res chain seq x y z
N MET A 1 31.89 5.12 79.99
CA MET A 1 31.95 6.46 79.38
C MET A 1 31.33 6.37 77.99
N ILE A 2 30.16 7.01 77.81
CA ILE A 2 29.49 7.49 76.56
C ILE A 2 29.30 6.42 75.45
N PHE A 3 28.14 5.75 75.31
CA PHE A 3 26.83 6.08 74.69
C PHE A 3 26.70 5.87 73.15
N CYS A 4 25.58 5.21 72.79
CA CYS A 4 24.90 5.02 71.47
C CYS A 4 25.32 3.82 70.58
N VAL A 5 24.56 2.70 70.54
CA VAL A 5 23.30 2.35 69.78
C VAL A 5 23.63 1.97 68.32
N PHE A 6 23.73 0.69 67.93
CA PHE A 6 22.74 -0.37 67.58
C PHE A 6 22.35 -0.46 66.08
N PHE A 7 22.45 -1.70 65.58
CA PHE A 7 21.74 -2.39 64.47
C PHE A 7 22.42 -2.73 63.12
N LEU A 8 22.39 -4.05 62.91
CA LEU A 8 22.66 -4.98 61.80
C LEU A 8 21.83 -4.75 60.52
N MET A 9 22.40 -4.99 59.33
CA MET A 9 22.23 -6.18 58.44
C MET A 9 22.56 -5.90 56.95
N THR A 10 23.52 -6.69 56.45
CA THR A 10 23.71 -7.28 55.10
C THR A 10 23.13 -6.63 53.82
N GLY A 11 24.05 -6.19 52.96
CA GLY A 11 24.22 -6.64 51.57
C GLY A 11 23.34 -6.02 50.48
N PHE A 12 23.94 -5.24 49.57
CA PHE A 12 23.59 -5.22 48.15
C PHE A 12 24.66 -4.49 47.30
N SER A 13 24.81 -4.96 46.07
CA SER A 13 25.81 -4.64 45.03
C SER A 13 25.97 -3.17 44.68
N LEU A 14 27.22 -2.73 44.43
CA LEU A 14 27.52 -1.49 43.72
C LEU A 14 28.76 -1.64 42.83
N MET A 15 28.53 -1.37 41.54
CA MET A 15 29.41 -0.76 40.54
C MET A 15 30.50 -1.62 39.88
N ALA A 16 30.17 -2.10 38.68
CA ALA A 16 31.10 -2.10 37.56
C ALA A 16 30.45 -1.36 36.38
N SER A 17 31.10 -0.26 35.98
CA SER A 17 30.79 0.56 34.82
C SER A 17 30.98 -0.22 33.51
N SER A 18 29.95 -0.35 32.69
CA SER A 18 30.11 -0.71 31.27
C SER A 18 30.08 0.56 30.43
N ALA A 19 31.26 0.95 29.94
CA ALA A 19 31.36 1.78 28.75
C ALA A 19 30.91 0.93 27.55
N ALA A 20 29.70 1.20 27.04
CA ALA A 20 29.33 0.84 25.67
C ALA A 20 29.73 2.03 24.79
N ALA A 21 30.54 1.75 23.79
CA ALA A 21 31.05 2.72 22.83
C ALA A 21 29.91 3.26 21.96
N ASP A 22 29.95 4.56 21.70
CA ASP A 22 29.13 5.29 20.74
C ASP A 22 29.14 4.61 19.36
N ASP A 23 27.98 4.12 18.91
CA ASP A 23 27.71 3.82 17.50
C ASP A 23 27.17 5.10 16.83
N PRO A 24 27.88 5.71 15.86
CA PRO A 24 27.45 6.95 15.23
C PRO A 24 26.34 6.78 14.17
N LEU A 25 25.78 5.58 13.97
CA LEU A 25 24.66 5.35 13.06
C LEU A 25 23.26 5.51 13.70
N VAL A 26 23.18 5.69 15.02
CA VAL A 26 21.92 5.98 15.74
C VAL A 26 21.82 7.49 16.00
N GLY A 27 21.86 8.28 14.93
CA GLY A 27 21.58 9.71 14.98
C GLY A 27 20.08 9.96 14.93
N THR A 28 19.48 10.35 16.06
CA THR A 28 18.13 10.94 16.23
C THR A 28 17.04 10.33 15.34
N LEU A 29 16.37 9.28 15.81
CA LEU A 29 15.10 8.86 15.19
C LEU A 29 14.04 9.93 15.51
N ASP A 30 13.64 10.69 14.50
CA ASP A 30 12.53 11.64 14.61
C ASP A 30 11.19 10.89 14.66
N LYS A 31 10.21 11.46 15.39
CA LYS A 31 8.82 10.96 15.43
C LYS A 31 8.23 10.84 14.02
N CYS A 32 7.39 9.84 13.82
CA CYS A 32 6.61 9.72 12.61
C CYS A 32 5.43 10.70 12.56
N ILE A 33 4.78 10.92 13.71
CA ILE A 33 3.57 11.75 13.83
C ILE A 33 4.00 13.14 14.29
N VAL A 34 4.02 14.07 13.35
CA VAL A 34 4.54 15.44 13.56
C VAL A 34 3.54 16.50 13.12
N LYS A 35 3.71 17.71 13.62
CA LYS A 35 2.78 18.82 13.40
C LYS A 35 2.66 19.21 11.93
N GLU A 36 3.73 19.05 11.17
CA GLU A 36 3.82 19.44 9.76
C GLU A 36 2.99 18.55 8.82
N ILE A 37 2.59 17.36 9.28
CA ILE A 37 1.68 16.45 8.56
C ILE A 37 0.33 16.28 9.23
N ALA A 38 0.18 16.72 10.49
CA ALA A 38 -1.04 16.51 11.24
C ALA A 38 -2.16 17.30 10.57
N VAL A 39 -3.28 16.62 10.33
CA VAL A 39 -4.51 17.25 9.87
C VAL A 39 -5.45 17.28 11.06
N LEU A 40 -6.08 18.43 11.32
CA LEU A 40 -7.06 18.54 12.39
C LEU A 40 -8.42 18.05 11.89
N GLN A 41 -9.11 17.27 12.70
CA GLN A 41 -10.45 16.77 12.36
C GLN A 41 -11.45 17.90 12.05
N SER A 42 -11.35 19.04 12.75
CA SER A 42 -12.16 20.24 12.51
C SER A 42 -11.97 20.82 11.11
N ASP A 43 -10.75 20.77 10.58
CA ASP A 43 -10.44 21.33 9.26
C ASP A 43 -11.12 20.51 8.15
N LEU A 44 -11.27 19.20 8.38
CA LEU A 44 -11.97 18.28 7.48
C LEU A 44 -13.47 18.52 7.44
N GLN A 45 -14.06 18.85 8.60
CA GLN A 45 -15.48 19.17 8.72
C GLN A 45 -15.81 20.52 8.06
N MET A 46 -14.89 21.49 8.15
CA MET A 46 -15.03 22.77 7.43
C MET A 46 -14.76 22.64 5.93
N ALA A 47 -13.95 21.66 5.52
CA ALA A 47 -13.61 21.38 4.12
C ALA A 47 -14.71 20.69 3.31
N GLU A 48 -15.85 20.32 3.91
CA GLU A 48 -17.05 19.86 3.18
C GLU A 48 -17.50 20.85 2.08
N MET A 49 -17.00 22.10 2.10
CA MET A 49 -17.27 23.16 1.13
C MET A 49 -16.20 23.35 0.03
N ASN A 50 -14.99 22.79 0.11
CA ASN A 50 -13.90 23.08 -0.83
C ASN A 50 -13.16 21.81 -1.30
N PHE A 51 -13.52 21.28 -2.48
CA PHE A 51 -12.77 20.23 -3.16
C PHE A 51 -11.56 20.81 -3.91
N GLY A 52 -10.38 20.20 -3.73
CA GLY A 52 -9.14 20.58 -4.42
C GLY A 52 -7.92 20.36 -3.53
N ASP A 53 -7.41 21.44 -2.93
CA ASP A 53 -6.19 21.43 -2.11
C ASP A 53 -6.33 20.62 -0.83
N ALA A 54 -7.48 20.69 -0.16
CA ALA A 54 -7.73 20.02 1.10
C ALA A 54 -7.65 18.49 0.99
N LEU A 55 -8.15 17.88 -0.09
CA LEU A 55 -8.08 16.42 -0.27
C LEU A 55 -6.64 15.97 -0.54
N GLY A 56 -5.85 16.75 -1.29
CA GLY A 56 -4.45 16.45 -1.54
C GLY A 56 -3.64 16.38 -0.25
N ASP A 57 -3.81 17.37 0.64
CA ASP A 57 -3.11 17.42 1.93
C ASP A 57 -3.50 16.25 2.84
N VAL A 58 -4.80 15.89 2.88
CA VAL A 58 -5.30 14.71 3.61
C VAL A 58 -4.69 13.42 3.10
N LEU A 59 -4.64 13.23 1.78
CA LEU A 59 -4.07 12.02 1.19
C LEU A 59 -2.55 11.95 1.37
N LEU A 60 -1.84 13.08 1.36
CA LEU A 60 -0.41 13.13 1.60
C LEU A 60 -0.09 12.83 3.07
N SER A 61 -0.86 13.38 4.01
CA SER A 61 -0.77 13.04 5.44
C SER A 61 -1.05 11.56 5.66
N GLY A 62 -2.15 11.03 5.10
CA GLY A 62 -2.50 9.61 5.18
C GLY A 62 -1.43 8.70 4.57
N ARG A 63 -0.86 9.07 3.43
CA ARG A 63 0.26 8.36 2.81
C ARG A 63 1.47 8.34 3.72
N HIS A 64 1.85 9.48 4.31
CA HIS A 64 2.99 9.56 5.22
C HIS A 64 2.79 8.57 6.37
N LEU A 65 1.68 8.65 7.08
CA LEU A 65 1.37 7.76 8.21
C LEU A 65 1.32 6.29 7.81
N PHE A 66 0.92 5.99 6.57
CA PHE A 66 0.91 4.63 6.05
C PHE A 66 2.31 4.05 5.80
N VAL A 67 3.31 4.87 5.44
CA VAL A 67 4.67 4.42 5.01
C VAL A 67 5.79 4.74 5.98
N CYS A 68 5.57 5.68 6.87
CA CYS A 68 6.55 6.14 7.83
C CYS A 68 6.62 5.15 9.00
N PRO A 69 7.82 4.66 9.36
CA PRO A 69 7.97 3.73 10.47
C PRO A 69 7.76 4.47 11.79
N THR A 70 6.72 4.10 12.53
CA THR A 70 6.49 4.56 13.89
C THR A 70 7.50 3.91 14.84
N ASN A 71 7.80 4.61 15.93
CA ASN A 71 8.74 4.14 16.95
C ASN A 71 8.22 4.45 18.35
N GLU A 72 8.97 4.07 19.38
CA GLU A 72 8.60 4.26 20.79
C GLU A 72 8.17 5.71 21.10
N LEU A 73 8.78 6.73 20.47
CA LEU A 73 8.36 8.11 20.71
C LEU A 73 6.90 8.35 20.26
N ASP A 74 6.46 7.69 19.20
CA ASP A 74 5.10 7.74 18.69
C ASP A 74 4.10 6.93 19.54
N GLY A 75 4.57 6.21 20.57
CA GLY A 75 3.79 5.22 21.33
C GLY A 75 3.73 3.85 20.66
N GLN A 76 4.67 3.55 19.75
CA GLN A 76 4.68 2.25 19.08
C GLN A 76 5.19 1.17 20.04
N GLY A 77 4.39 0.13 20.21
CA GLY A 77 4.74 -1.01 21.05
C GLY A 77 3.84 -1.06 22.27
N GLU A 78 4.02 -2.08 23.09
CA GLU A 78 3.18 -2.27 24.26
C GLU A 78 4.06 -2.48 25.49
N GLY A 79 3.61 -1.95 26.63
CA GLY A 79 4.28 -2.09 27.90
C GLY A 79 4.41 -3.55 28.36
N GLU A 80 5.28 -3.77 29.36
CA GLU A 80 5.56 -5.10 29.91
C GLU A 80 4.29 -5.83 30.36
N ASP A 81 3.37 -5.09 31.01
CA ASP A 81 2.11 -5.60 31.58
C ASP A 81 0.88 -5.23 30.73
N GLY A 82 1.08 -4.92 29.45
CA GLY A 82 -0.01 -4.58 28.55
C GLY A 82 -0.96 -5.75 28.25
N PRO A 83 -2.07 -5.48 27.55
CA PRO A 83 -3.11 -6.42 27.18
C PRO A 83 -2.57 -7.71 26.53
N ARG A 84 -1.77 -7.59 25.47
CA ARG A 84 -1.26 -8.71 24.69
C ARG A 84 0.04 -9.29 25.23
N SER A 85 0.44 -8.97 26.46
CA SER A 85 1.66 -9.51 27.10
C SER A 85 1.73 -11.04 27.08
N GLY A 86 0.60 -11.72 27.33
CA GLY A 86 0.49 -13.18 27.24
C GLY A 86 0.68 -13.70 25.80
N GLN A 87 0.04 -13.04 24.81
CA GLN A 87 0.21 -13.41 23.40
C GLN A 87 1.65 -13.20 22.93
N ARG A 88 2.32 -12.13 23.37
CA ARG A 88 3.74 -11.89 23.08
C ARG A 88 4.62 -12.98 23.70
N ALA A 89 4.37 -13.37 24.95
CA ALA A 89 5.12 -14.44 25.61
C ALA A 89 4.96 -15.81 24.89
N ASP A 90 3.77 -16.09 24.36
CA ASP A 90 3.49 -17.30 23.58
C ASP A 90 4.08 -17.23 22.15
N MET A 91 4.09 -16.05 21.53
CA MET A 91 4.62 -15.82 20.18
C MET A 91 6.15 -15.70 20.12
N TRP A 92 6.78 -15.20 21.18
CA TRP A 92 8.24 -15.05 21.30
C TRP A 92 8.80 -15.83 22.50
N PRO A 93 8.86 -17.18 22.43
CA PRO A 93 9.59 -17.96 23.42
C PRO A 93 11.04 -17.47 23.55
N ALA A 94 11.62 -17.62 24.75
CA ALA A 94 12.96 -17.14 25.07
C ALA A 94 14.00 -17.47 23.98
N GLY A 95 14.67 -16.43 23.45
CA GLY A 95 15.68 -16.54 22.39
C GLY A 95 15.19 -16.23 20.97
N GLN A 96 13.94 -15.78 20.78
CA GLN A 96 13.38 -15.38 19.48
C GLN A 96 13.15 -13.86 19.32
N GLU A 97 13.49 -13.06 20.32
CA GLU A 97 13.29 -11.60 20.38
C GLU A 97 14.04 -10.84 19.25
N ASP A 98 15.10 -11.44 18.71
CA ASP A 98 15.94 -10.92 17.64
C ASP A 98 15.45 -11.29 16.22
N ILE A 99 14.34 -12.02 16.08
CA ILE A 99 13.83 -12.46 14.78
C ILE A 99 13.01 -11.33 14.14
N ALA A 100 13.67 -10.50 13.34
CA ALA A 100 13.08 -9.37 12.61
C ALA A 100 11.82 -9.73 11.78
N PHE A 101 11.70 -10.99 11.34
CA PHE A 101 10.58 -11.47 10.51
C PHE A 101 9.21 -11.46 11.22
N LEU A 102 9.13 -11.82 12.50
CA LEU A 102 7.85 -11.86 13.22
C LEU A 102 7.28 -10.44 13.45
N ARG A 103 8.15 -9.44 13.52
CA ARG A 103 7.78 -8.02 13.61
C ARG A 103 7.21 -7.47 12.30
N LEU A 104 7.69 -7.96 11.15
CA LEU A 104 7.25 -7.50 9.82
C LEU A 104 5.84 -7.94 9.39
N ASN A 105 5.29 -9.01 9.98
CA ASN A 105 4.01 -9.62 9.55
C ASN A 105 3.07 -9.93 10.74
N GLY A 106 3.25 -9.26 11.88
CA GLY A 106 2.56 -9.60 13.12
C GLY A 106 2.50 -8.45 14.11
N LEU A 107 2.43 -8.80 15.39
CA LEU A 107 2.56 -7.84 16.49
C LEU A 107 3.96 -7.18 16.43
N GLY A 108 4.01 -5.85 16.54
CA GLY A 108 5.26 -5.08 16.46
C GLY A 108 5.65 -4.62 15.05
N ALA A 109 4.69 -4.59 14.11
CA ALA A 109 4.88 -3.89 12.84
C ALA A 109 5.00 -2.39 13.10
N GLN A 110 5.84 -1.69 12.32
CA GLN A 110 6.09 -0.27 12.52
C GLN A 110 5.34 0.60 11.52
N ARG A 111 4.67 0.00 10.53
CA ARG A 111 3.88 0.72 9.51
C ARG A 111 3.02 -0.23 8.72
N CYS A 112 1.84 0.24 8.30
CA CYS A 112 0.96 -0.50 7.40
C CYS A 112 1.67 -0.93 6.10
N TRP A 113 2.63 -0.12 5.64
CA TRP A 113 3.46 -0.41 4.47
C TRP A 113 4.26 -1.72 4.56
N GLU A 114 4.67 -2.17 5.75
CA GLU A 114 5.43 -3.42 5.88
C GLU A 114 4.58 -4.62 5.50
N CYS A 115 3.41 -4.80 6.10
CA CYS A 115 2.54 -5.92 5.75
C CYS A 115 1.93 -5.77 4.36
N HIS A 116 1.48 -4.56 4.01
CA HIS A 116 0.72 -4.34 2.78
C HIS A 116 1.58 -4.01 1.56
N ASN A 117 2.91 -3.83 1.68
CA ASN A 117 3.82 -3.51 0.56
C ASN A 117 5.28 -4.02 0.70
N SER A 118 5.68 -4.72 1.77
CA SER A 118 7.09 -5.12 1.91
C SER A 118 7.55 -6.11 0.83
N ALA A 119 8.86 -5.98 0.58
CA ALA A 119 9.72 -6.82 -0.23
C ALA A 119 10.85 -7.45 0.66
N GLY A 120 10.72 -8.71 1.10
CA GLY A 120 11.72 -9.65 1.60
C GLY A 120 12.32 -10.63 0.55
N VAL A 121 13.64 -10.63 0.51
CA VAL A 121 14.53 -11.46 -0.32
C VAL A 121 14.37 -12.97 -0.02
N TYR A 122 14.34 -13.80 -1.08
CA TYR A 122 14.65 -15.23 -0.99
C TYR A 122 16.15 -15.43 -1.16
N ASP A 123 16.79 -16.07 -0.17
CA ASP A 123 18.17 -16.54 -0.29
C ASP A 123 18.22 -17.86 -1.08
N LYS A 124 19.32 -18.10 -1.80
CA LYS A 124 19.47 -19.12 -2.86
C LYS A 124 18.89 -20.51 -2.53
N PRO A 125 18.39 -21.26 -3.54
CA PRO A 125 18.09 -22.67 -3.36
C PRO A 125 19.36 -23.41 -2.89
N ILE A 126 19.16 -24.37 -1.97
CA ILE A 126 20.19 -25.27 -1.46
C ILE A 126 21.04 -25.78 -2.65
N ALA A 127 22.35 -25.54 -2.60
CA ALA A 127 23.27 -26.02 -3.62
C ALA A 127 23.13 -27.55 -3.76
N GLY A 128 22.67 -28.03 -4.91
CA GLY A 128 22.47 -29.46 -5.19
C GLY A 128 21.45 -29.81 -6.28
N PHE A 129 20.50 -28.93 -6.61
CA PHE A 129 19.62 -29.10 -7.77
C PHE A 129 20.24 -28.42 -9.00
N ASP A 130 21.21 -29.12 -9.58
CA ASP A 130 21.85 -28.68 -10.81
C ASP A 130 20.93 -28.88 -12.02
N SER A 131 21.09 -27.94 -12.93
CA SER A 131 20.45 -27.76 -14.23
C SER A 131 20.52 -28.97 -15.16
N ASP A 132 19.37 -29.61 -15.41
CA ASP A 132 19.16 -30.33 -16.67
C ASP A 132 17.68 -30.31 -17.06
N VAL A 133 17.31 -29.30 -17.87
CA VAL A 133 16.01 -29.22 -18.53
C VAL A 133 16.07 -30.10 -19.77
N SER A 134 15.90 -31.41 -19.58
CA SER A 134 15.66 -32.35 -20.66
C SER A 134 14.82 -33.58 -20.28
N SER A 135 14.00 -33.52 -19.22
CA SER A 135 13.04 -34.59 -18.91
C SER A 135 11.60 -34.19 -19.24
N THR A 136 11.15 -34.70 -20.37
CA THR A 136 9.75 -34.91 -20.75
C THR A 136 9.07 -35.85 -19.75
N ALA A 137 8.55 -35.31 -18.64
CA ALA A 137 7.62 -36.02 -17.77
C ALA A 137 6.19 -35.47 -17.99
N PRO A 138 5.20 -36.32 -18.32
CA PRO A 138 3.80 -35.92 -18.31
C PRO A 138 3.35 -35.81 -16.85
N GLY A 139 2.96 -34.61 -16.41
CA GLY A 139 2.37 -34.39 -15.08
C GLY A 139 3.05 -33.34 -14.18
N GLY A 140 3.79 -32.36 -14.73
CA GLY A 140 4.38 -31.29 -13.93
C GLY A 140 4.50 -29.98 -14.70
N PHE A 141 3.40 -29.24 -14.79
CA PHE A 141 3.41 -27.88 -15.30
C PHE A 141 4.08 -26.96 -14.26
N LEU A 142 5.40 -26.82 -14.31
CA LEU A 142 6.12 -25.78 -13.57
C LEU A 142 6.12 -24.50 -14.43
N GLY A 143 5.07 -23.69 -14.25
CA GLY A 143 4.90 -22.37 -14.86
C GLY A 143 5.94 -21.31 -14.42
N PRO A 144 5.82 -20.07 -14.91
CA PRO A 144 6.92 -19.11 -15.08
C PRO A 144 7.30 -18.37 -13.79
N TRP A 145 8.03 -19.02 -12.90
CA TRP A 145 8.52 -18.43 -11.63
C TRP A 145 9.91 -17.80 -11.71
N ARG A 146 10.29 -17.24 -12.87
CA ARG A 146 11.64 -16.63 -13.08
C ARG A 146 11.62 -15.16 -13.51
N ALA A 147 10.53 -14.43 -13.26
CA ALA A 147 10.49 -13.00 -13.51
C ALA A 147 10.30 -12.22 -12.20
N GLN A 148 11.37 -11.53 -11.80
CA GLN A 148 11.36 -10.44 -10.83
C GLN A 148 10.38 -9.35 -11.29
N LYS A 149 9.47 -8.87 -10.42
CA LYS A 149 8.54 -7.78 -10.76
C LYS A 149 8.56 -6.70 -9.68
N PRO A 150 8.52 -5.41 -10.04
CA PRO A 150 8.53 -4.32 -9.07
C PRO A 150 7.25 -4.25 -8.22
N GLY A 151 7.42 -3.84 -6.95
CA GLY A 151 6.41 -3.46 -5.94
C GLY A 151 5.31 -2.52 -6.45
N GLY A 152 4.08 -2.54 -5.92
CA GLY A 152 3.10 -1.44 -6.06
C GLY A 152 2.96 -0.63 -4.75
N THR A 153 2.24 0.50 -4.72
CA THR A 153 2.09 1.39 -3.54
C THR A 153 0.90 1.15 -2.61
N GLY A 154 0.16 0.07 -2.83
CA GLY A 154 -1.08 -0.19 -2.10
C GLY A 154 -1.38 -1.65 -1.85
N GLY A 155 -0.39 -2.52 -1.99
CA GLY A 155 -0.63 -3.95 -1.94
C GLY A 155 0.59 -4.82 -2.25
N ALA A 156 0.61 -5.96 -1.57
CA ALA A 156 1.69 -6.94 -1.57
C ALA A 156 1.87 -7.59 -2.94
N ALA A 157 2.76 -7.02 -3.73
CA ALA A 157 3.69 -7.77 -4.58
C ALA A 157 4.82 -6.89 -5.04
N GLY A 158 6.03 -7.33 -4.74
CA GLY A 158 7.27 -6.89 -5.36
C GLY A 158 8.36 -7.92 -5.09
N PHE A 159 8.59 -8.25 -3.83
CA PHE A 159 9.53 -9.30 -3.46
C PHE A 159 9.30 -9.73 -2.01
N SER A 160 8.18 -10.27 -1.55
CA SER A 160 8.20 -11.10 -0.31
C SER A 160 7.10 -12.12 -0.37
N ASN A 161 7.43 -13.33 0.03
CA ASN A 161 6.53 -14.05 0.90
C ASN A 161 6.29 -13.20 2.17
N THR A 162 5.13 -12.58 2.35
CA THR A 162 4.68 -12.13 3.69
C THR A 162 4.47 -13.34 4.62
N LEU A 163 4.29 -14.52 4.02
CA LEU A 163 4.31 -15.83 4.66
C LEU A 163 5.61 -16.59 4.32
N PHE A 164 6.62 -16.52 5.20
CA PHE A 164 7.69 -17.52 5.15
C PHE A 164 7.16 -18.84 5.72
N GLN A 165 6.68 -19.73 4.83
CA GLN A 165 6.45 -21.12 5.20
C GLN A 165 7.80 -21.79 5.49
N ASN A 166 8.18 -21.86 6.76
CA ASN A 166 9.18 -22.82 7.16
C ASN A 166 8.59 -24.22 6.94
N ALA A 167 9.16 -25.04 6.05
CA ALA A 167 8.66 -26.41 5.82
C ALA A 167 8.78 -27.31 7.07
N SER A 168 9.58 -26.90 8.05
CA SER A 168 9.72 -27.53 9.37
C SER A 168 8.77 -26.95 10.43
N TRP A 169 7.92 -25.97 10.09
CA TRP A 169 6.82 -25.56 10.94
C TRP A 169 5.67 -26.56 10.82
N PRO A 170 5.10 -26.98 11.97
CA PRO A 170 4.89 -26.13 13.14
C PRO A 170 5.78 -26.53 14.32
N MET A 171 6.22 -25.53 15.11
CA MET A 171 6.77 -25.81 16.45
C MET A 171 5.63 -25.98 17.46
N GLU A 172 5.83 -26.87 18.41
CA GLU A 172 4.99 -26.98 19.60
C GLU A 172 5.13 -25.72 20.46
N ASN A 173 4.03 -25.16 20.96
CA ASN A 173 4.03 -24.09 21.94
C ASN A 173 4.59 -24.58 23.29
N SER A 174 4.60 -23.68 24.29
CA SER A 174 4.99 -23.99 25.67
C SER A 174 4.20 -25.15 26.31
N GLN A 175 3.10 -25.58 25.71
CA GLN A 175 2.23 -26.68 26.16
C GLN A 175 2.36 -27.95 25.29
N GLY A 176 3.24 -28.01 24.30
CA GLY A 176 3.40 -29.17 23.42
C GLY A 176 2.43 -29.20 22.23
N GLU A 177 1.70 -28.12 21.97
CA GLU A 177 0.70 -28.04 20.91
C GLU A 177 1.22 -27.28 19.70
N THR A 178 1.06 -27.87 18.52
CA THR A 178 1.32 -27.31 17.19
C THR A 178 0.64 -25.94 17.00
N SER A 179 1.32 -24.83 17.27
CA SER A 179 0.64 -23.52 17.48
C SER A 179 0.90 -22.47 16.38
N VAL A 180 2.02 -22.56 15.66
CA VAL A 180 2.52 -21.37 14.91
C VAL A 180 1.86 -21.16 13.53
N VAL A 181 1.05 -22.11 13.04
CA VAL A 181 0.32 -21.94 11.77
C VAL A 181 -0.87 -20.96 11.88
N ASN A 182 -1.27 -20.58 13.10
CA ASN A 182 -2.49 -19.80 13.34
C ASN A 182 -2.34 -18.28 13.08
N ILE A 183 -1.12 -17.75 12.99
CA ILE A 183 -0.87 -16.30 12.96
C ILE A 183 -0.33 -15.82 11.61
N VAL A 184 0.22 -16.71 10.78
CA VAL A 184 0.74 -16.23 9.49
C VAL A 184 -0.41 -16.01 8.51
N ARG A 185 -0.69 -14.74 8.24
CA ARG A 185 -1.70 -14.28 7.30
C ARG A 185 -1.02 -13.73 6.07
N SER A 186 -1.63 -13.98 4.90
CA SER A 186 -1.29 -13.25 3.67
C SER A 186 -2.16 -11.99 3.62
N PRO A 187 -1.69 -10.81 4.06
CA PRO A 187 -2.54 -9.62 4.17
C PRO A 187 -3.09 -9.21 2.79
N PRO A 188 -4.40 -8.90 2.66
CA PRO A 188 -4.95 -8.44 1.40
C PRO A 188 -4.35 -7.10 1.00
N SER A 189 -4.37 -6.83 -0.31
CA SER A 189 -4.11 -5.47 -0.78
C SER A 189 -5.20 -4.50 -0.32
N VAL A 190 -4.81 -3.26 -0.03
CA VAL A 190 -5.72 -2.17 0.38
C VAL A 190 -6.29 -1.40 -0.81
N PHE A 191 -5.86 -1.74 -2.02
CA PHE A 191 -6.35 -1.12 -3.25
C PHE A 191 -7.89 -1.19 -3.37
N GLY A 192 -8.48 -0.02 -3.60
CA GLY A 192 -9.89 0.22 -3.86
C GLY A 192 -10.82 -0.12 -2.70
N THR A 193 -10.33 -0.18 -1.46
CA THR A 193 -11.16 -0.51 -0.29
C THR A 193 -12.32 0.46 -0.06
N GLY A 194 -12.19 1.74 -0.43
CA GLY A 194 -13.30 2.71 -0.38
C GLY A 194 -14.44 2.37 -1.34
N TYR A 195 -14.14 1.77 -2.49
CA TYR A 195 -15.16 1.26 -3.43
C TYR A 195 -15.89 0.05 -2.85
N LEU A 196 -15.17 -0.83 -2.15
CA LEU A 196 -15.78 -1.99 -1.50
C LEU A 196 -16.72 -1.56 -0.37
N GLN A 197 -16.29 -0.62 0.49
CA GLN A 197 -17.14 -0.06 1.53
C GLN A 197 -18.41 0.55 0.93
N ARG A 198 -18.30 1.35 -0.14
CA ARG A 198 -19.46 1.97 -0.79
C ARG A 198 -20.42 0.94 -1.40
N LEU A 199 -19.90 -0.12 -2.04
CA LEU A 199 -20.72 -1.23 -2.53
C LEU A 199 -21.46 -1.93 -1.38
N ALA A 200 -20.74 -2.30 -0.33
CA ALA A 200 -21.31 -2.95 0.84
C ALA A 200 -22.36 -2.08 1.53
N TYR A 201 -22.16 -0.77 1.60
CA TYR A 201 -23.16 0.17 2.12
C TYR A 201 -24.45 0.18 1.29
N GLU A 202 -24.33 0.25 -0.04
CA GLU A 202 -25.52 0.18 -0.91
C GLU A 202 -26.23 -1.19 -0.78
N MET A 203 -25.47 -2.28 -0.69
CA MET A 203 -26.03 -3.60 -0.48
C MET A 203 -26.76 -3.70 0.87
N THR A 204 -26.14 -3.26 1.96
CA THR A 204 -26.75 -3.22 3.30
C THR A 204 -28.06 -2.43 3.29
N VAL A 205 -28.11 -1.26 2.63
CA VAL A 205 -29.35 -0.47 2.52
C VAL A 205 -30.44 -1.23 1.75
N GLU A 206 -30.08 -1.94 0.68
CA GLU A 206 -31.02 -2.78 -0.09
C GLU A 206 -31.57 -3.94 0.77
N LEU A 207 -30.69 -4.65 1.50
CA LEU A 207 -31.08 -5.76 2.38
C LEU A 207 -31.99 -5.32 3.53
N LEU A 208 -31.66 -4.20 4.17
CA LEU A 208 -32.48 -3.65 5.25
C LEU A 208 -33.86 -3.18 4.76
N ALA A 209 -33.94 -2.63 3.55
CA ALA A 209 -35.22 -2.28 2.94
C ALA A 209 -36.08 -3.52 2.68
N ILE A 210 -35.48 -4.62 2.18
CA ILE A 210 -36.17 -5.90 2.01
C ILE A 210 -36.66 -6.43 3.35
N LYS A 211 -35.86 -6.35 4.42
CA LYS A 211 -36.26 -6.74 5.77
C LYS A 211 -37.45 -5.93 6.28
N GLU A 212 -37.40 -4.60 6.17
CA GLU A 212 -38.50 -3.72 6.59
C GLU A 212 -39.80 -3.97 5.81
N ASP A 213 -39.69 -4.17 4.49
CA ASP A 213 -40.83 -4.50 3.63
C ASP A 213 -41.43 -5.86 3.98
N THR A 214 -40.59 -6.87 4.24
CA THR A 214 -41.04 -8.22 4.59
C THR A 214 -41.68 -8.25 5.97
N ILE A 215 -41.17 -7.49 6.95
CA ILE A 215 -41.82 -7.30 8.26
C ILE A 215 -43.19 -6.65 8.10
N ARG A 216 -43.30 -5.61 7.27
CA ARG A 216 -44.58 -4.95 6.98
C ARG A 216 -45.56 -5.93 6.33
N ASP A 217 -45.10 -6.75 5.40
CA ASP A 217 -45.96 -7.73 4.71
C ASP A 217 -46.38 -8.86 5.65
N ALA A 218 -45.48 -9.35 6.51
CA ALA A 218 -45.80 -10.34 7.54
C ALA A 218 -46.84 -9.81 8.53
N ARG A 219 -46.70 -8.55 8.96
CA ARG A 219 -47.66 -7.87 9.84
C ARG A 219 -49.06 -7.75 9.23
N ASN A 220 -49.13 -7.56 7.92
CA ASN A 220 -50.39 -7.46 7.17
C ASN A 220 -50.93 -8.82 6.69
N SER A 221 -50.15 -9.89 6.88
CA SER A 221 -50.51 -11.24 6.46
C SER A 221 -51.49 -11.90 7.44
N PRO A 222 -52.55 -12.57 6.97
CA PRO A 222 -53.44 -13.33 7.84
C PRO A 222 -52.76 -14.44 8.65
N THR A 223 -51.61 -14.94 8.18
CA THR A 223 -50.84 -16.00 8.85
C THR A 223 -49.73 -15.44 9.74
N GLY A 224 -49.47 -14.13 9.73
CA GLY A 224 -48.32 -13.52 10.38
C GLY A 224 -46.97 -13.86 9.72
N ILE A 225 -46.98 -14.46 8.53
CA ILE A 225 -45.77 -14.92 7.82
C ILE A 225 -45.67 -14.22 6.47
N ALA A 226 -44.46 -13.78 6.11
CA ALA A 226 -44.10 -13.35 4.75
C ALA A 226 -42.69 -13.81 4.39
N GLU A 227 -42.44 -13.95 3.08
CA GLU A 227 -41.16 -14.35 2.51
C GLU A 227 -40.80 -13.43 1.34
N SER A 228 -39.52 -13.06 1.26
CA SER A 228 -38.97 -12.23 0.18
C SER A 228 -37.60 -12.75 -0.23
N ALA A 229 -37.30 -12.71 -1.53
CA ALA A 229 -35.94 -12.97 -2.00
C ALA A 229 -34.98 -11.92 -1.44
N LEU A 230 -33.89 -12.35 -0.80
CA LEU A 230 -32.93 -11.48 -0.15
C LEU A 230 -31.76 -11.22 -1.11
N LYS A 231 -31.92 -10.23 -1.99
CA LYS A 231 -30.95 -9.93 -3.06
C LYS A 231 -30.49 -8.49 -2.98
N ALA A 232 -29.20 -8.27 -3.13
CA ALA A 232 -28.60 -6.94 -3.18
C ALA A 232 -27.55 -6.89 -4.29
N LYS A 233 -27.61 -5.86 -5.12
CA LYS A 233 -26.87 -5.78 -6.38
C LYS A 233 -27.00 -7.07 -7.20
N THR A 234 -25.92 -7.81 -7.38
CA THR A 234 -25.86 -9.09 -8.11
C THR A 234 -25.82 -10.30 -7.18
N SER A 235 -25.73 -10.08 -5.87
CA SER A 235 -25.52 -11.13 -4.88
C SER A 235 -26.84 -11.62 -4.30
N ASP A 236 -26.91 -12.93 -4.05
CA ASP A 236 -28.08 -13.63 -3.49
C ASP A 236 -27.75 -14.10 -2.07
N PHE A 237 -28.49 -13.58 -1.09
CA PHE A 237 -28.35 -13.89 0.34
C PHE A 237 -29.46 -14.81 0.84
N GLY A 238 -30.17 -15.50 -0.05
CA GLY A 238 -31.19 -16.48 0.28
C GLY A 238 -32.61 -15.94 0.19
N THR A 239 -33.51 -16.50 0.99
CA THR A 239 -34.93 -16.11 1.05
C THR A 239 -35.26 -15.74 2.48
N LEU A 240 -35.43 -14.45 2.72
CA LEU A 240 -35.78 -13.93 4.03
C LEU A 240 -37.20 -14.35 4.38
N ARG A 241 -37.35 -15.02 5.50
CA ARG A 241 -38.64 -15.38 6.07
C ARG A 241 -38.85 -14.66 7.38
N VAL A 242 -39.99 -13.99 7.50
CA VAL A 242 -40.39 -13.26 8.71
C VAL A 242 -41.65 -13.88 9.28
N THR A 243 -41.62 -14.18 10.58
CA THR A 243 -42.78 -14.67 11.34
C THR A 243 -43.07 -13.75 12.51
N CYS A 244 -44.22 -13.09 12.49
CA CYS A 244 -44.72 -12.24 13.57
C CYS A 244 -45.49 -13.09 14.60
N ASN A 245 -45.13 -12.98 15.88
CA ASN A 245 -45.82 -13.69 16.97
C ASN A 245 -47.17 -13.04 17.35
N ASP A 246 -47.37 -11.77 16.98
CA ASP A 246 -48.59 -11.00 17.21
C ASP A 246 -48.85 -9.96 16.10
N ALA A 247 -49.97 -9.25 16.18
CA ALA A 247 -50.35 -8.22 15.22
C ALA A 247 -49.51 -6.92 15.30
N ALA A 248 -48.78 -6.72 16.41
CA ALA A 248 -47.86 -5.60 16.56
C ALA A 248 -46.52 -5.89 15.86
N CYS A 249 -46.13 -7.16 15.78
CA CYS A 249 -44.89 -7.66 15.20
C CYS A 249 -43.66 -6.94 15.78
N GLU A 250 -43.64 -6.79 17.11
CA GLU A 250 -42.57 -6.06 17.82
C GLU A 250 -41.26 -6.86 17.85
N ASP A 251 -41.33 -8.19 17.92
CA ASP A 251 -40.18 -9.10 17.93
C ASP A 251 -40.37 -10.25 16.92
N PRO A 252 -40.23 -9.97 15.61
CA PRO A 252 -40.38 -10.98 14.58
C PRO A 252 -39.23 -11.99 14.61
N GLN A 253 -39.56 -13.26 14.38
CA GLN A 253 -38.55 -14.28 14.05
C GLN A 253 -38.13 -14.07 12.59
N ILE A 254 -36.82 -13.96 12.37
CA ILE A 254 -36.23 -13.70 11.05
C ILE A 254 -35.23 -14.80 10.73
N GLU A 255 -35.43 -15.48 9.61
CA GLU A 255 -34.58 -16.59 9.17
C GLU A 255 -34.35 -16.55 7.65
N GLY A 256 -33.45 -17.41 7.14
CA GLY A 256 -33.22 -17.58 5.71
C GLY A 256 -32.24 -16.59 5.06
N TYR A 257 -31.45 -15.89 5.86
CA TYR A 257 -30.26 -15.14 5.41
C TYR A 257 -29.05 -16.08 5.29
N GLU A 258 -28.24 -15.90 4.24
CA GLU A 258 -27.07 -16.71 3.93
C GLU A 258 -25.87 -15.81 3.63
N GLY A 259 -24.69 -16.11 4.18
CA GLY A 259 -23.46 -15.40 3.85
C GLY A 259 -23.39 -13.94 4.34
N VAL A 260 -24.28 -13.55 5.25
CA VAL A 260 -24.35 -12.28 5.97
C VAL A 260 -24.82 -12.55 7.41
N SER A 261 -24.49 -11.67 8.36
CA SER A 261 -24.95 -11.80 9.75
C SER A 261 -26.44 -11.41 9.88
N GLU A 262 -27.04 -11.69 11.03
CA GLU A 262 -28.47 -11.41 11.29
C GLU A 262 -28.85 -9.91 11.23
N ASP A 263 -27.85 -9.04 11.39
CA ASP A 263 -27.97 -7.60 11.23
C ASP A 263 -28.12 -7.15 9.76
N LEU A 264 -27.88 -8.06 8.81
CA LEU A 264 -27.88 -7.83 7.35
C LEU A 264 -26.86 -6.77 6.89
N ILE A 265 -25.79 -6.54 7.65
CA ILE A 265 -24.70 -5.65 7.27
C ILE A 265 -23.66 -6.43 6.45
N VAL A 266 -23.46 -5.99 5.22
CA VAL A 266 -22.41 -6.50 4.33
C VAL A 266 -21.06 -5.93 4.76
N ARG A 267 -20.06 -6.81 4.91
CA ARG A 267 -18.72 -6.48 5.43
C ARG A 267 -17.65 -6.87 4.42
N PRO A 268 -17.04 -5.89 3.73
CA PRO A 268 -16.20 -6.21 2.59
C PRO A 268 -14.70 -6.27 2.93
N LEU A 269 -14.31 -6.07 4.20
CA LEU A 269 -12.92 -5.92 4.61
C LEU A 269 -12.46 -7.06 5.51
N GLN A 270 -11.16 -7.35 5.43
CA GLN A 270 -10.48 -8.49 6.04
C GLN A 270 -10.92 -9.86 5.47
N HIS A 271 -10.21 -10.94 5.79
CA HIS A 271 -10.39 -12.25 5.13
C HIS A 271 -11.75 -12.88 5.34
N LYS A 272 -12.33 -12.73 6.53
CA LYS A 272 -13.65 -13.27 6.86
C LYS A 272 -14.77 -12.25 6.66
N GLY A 273 -14.49 -11.02 6.21
CA GLY A 273 -15.52 -9.98 6.13
C GLY A 273 -16.03 -9.58 7.52
N ILE A 274 -15.14 -9.05 8.35
CA ILE A 274 -15.44 -8.73 9.76
C ILE A 274 -15.57 -7.23 10.01
N SER A 275 -15.14 -6.41 9.05
CA SER A 275 -15.21 -4.96 9.13
C SER A 275 -15.99 -4.38 7.95
N SER A 276 -16.93 -3.48 8.26
CA SER A 276 -17.79 -2.77 7.31
C SER A 276 -17.17 -1.47 6.80
N THR A 277 -16.18 -0.89 7.50
CA THR A 277 -15.58 0.40 7.16
C THR A 277 -14.06 0.38 7.12
N VAL A 278 -13.48 1.16 6.20
CA VAL A 278 -12.03 1.36 6.09
C VAL A 278 -11.47 1.96 7.37
N ARG A 279 -12.23 2.83 8.05
CA ARG A 279 -11.81 3.44 9.33
C ARG A 279 -11.63 2.37 10.41
N HIS A 280 -12.59 1.47 10.56
CA HIS A 280 -12.45 0.34 11.48
C HIS A 280 -11.24 -0.52 11.10
N PHE A 281 -11.07 -0.88 9.82
CA PHE A 281 -9.87 -1.60 9.39
C PHE A 281 -8.56 -0.89 9.80
N VAL A 282 -8.45 0.43 9.59
CA VAL A 282 -7.26 1.22 9.97
C VAL A 282 -7.06 1.22 11.49
N MET A 283 -8.10 1.52 12.27
CA MET A 283 -8.02 1.54 13.73
C MET A 283 -7.62 0.18 14.31
N SER A 284 -8.28 -0.89 13.87
CA SER A 284 -7.97 -2.25 14.33
C SER A 284 -6.54 -2.65 13.98
N ALA A 285 -6.01 -2.16 12.85
CA ALA A 285 -4.63 -2.44 12.46
C ALA A 285 -3.62 -1.64 13.30
N LEU A 286 -3.91 -0.37 13.62
CA LEU A 286 -3.08 0.45 14.51
C LEU A 286 -2.95 -0.20 15.89
N ASP A 287 -4.06 -0.52 16.54
CA ASP A 287 -4.01 -1.13 17.88
C ASP A 287 -3.42 -2.54 17.84
N PHE A 288 -3.92 -3.42 16.96
CA PHE A 288 -3.49 -4.81 17.01
C PHE A 288 -2.07 -5.01 16.48
N HIS A 289 -1.67 -4.39 15.38
CA HIS A 289 -0.35 -4.69 14.77
C HIS A 289 0.76 -3.81 15.31
N MET A 290 0.45 -2.55 15.61
CA MET A 290 1.45 -1.54 15.95
C MET A 290 1.43 -1.21 17.45
N SER A 291 0.39 -1.63 18.18
CA SER A 291 0.06 -1.14 19.51
C SER A 291 0.08 0.39 19.52
N LEU A 292 -0.68 0.99 18.61
CA LEU A 292 -0.98 2.41 18.65
C LEU A 292 -2.46 2.59 18.95
N GLN A 293 -2.80 3.42 19.92
CA GLN A 293 -4.11 3.57 20.53
C GLN A 293 -4.71 4.96 20.21
N PRO A 294 -5.40 5.13 19.07
CA PRO A 294 -6.12 6.36 18.78
C PRO A 294 -7.10 6.75 19.88
N VAL A 295 -7.30 8.06 20.09
CA VAL A 295 -8.23 8.58 21.12
C VAL A 295 -9.68 8.16 20.90
N GLU A 296 -10.09 7.84 19.66
CA GLU A 296 -11.42 7.30 19.37
C GLU A 296 -11.61 5.85 19.84
N LEU A 297 -10.51 5.12 20.07
CA LEU A 297 -10.54 3.76 20.58
C LEU A 297 -10.52 3.74 22.11
N VAL A 298 -9.54 4.43 22.71
CA VAL A 298 -9.28 4.32 24.16
C VAL A 298 -9.72 5.53 24.97
N GLY A 299 -10.13 6.63 24.32
CA GLY A 299 -10.39 7.91 24.98
C GLY A 299 -9.13 8.76 25.15
N VAL A 300 -9.31 10.01 25.57
CA VAL A 300 -8.18 10.94 25.79
C VAL A 300 -7.46 10.64 27.11
N ASN A 301 -6.13 10.71 27.11
CA ASN A 301 -5.25 10.47 28.26
C ASN A 301 -5.32 9.07 28.89
N ASN A 302 -5.83 8.08 28.14
CA ASN A 302 -5.75 6.69 28.54
C ASN A 302 -4.51 6.04 27.91
N ASP A 303 -3.83 5.21 28.70
CA ASP A 303 -2.64 4.42 28.37
C ASP A 303 -3.00 2.96 28.66
N CYS A 304 -3.66 2.32 27.70
CA CYS A 304 -4.30 1.02 27.91
C CYS A 304 -3.36 -0.14 27.63
N ASP A 305 -2.32 0.10 26.85
CA ASP A 305 -1.25 -0.86 26.62
C ASP A 305 -0.02 -0.66 27.53
N LYS A 306 -0.06 0.34 28.42
CA LYS A 306 0.85 0.56 29.55
C LYS A 306 2.29 0.81 29.13
N ASP A 307 2.49 1.41 27.97
CA ASP A 307 3.82 1.77 27.47
C ASP A 307 4.29 3.13 28.02
N GLY A 308 3.41 3.88 28.69
CA GLY A 308 3.68 5.19 29.27
C GLY A 308 3.42 6.36 28.31
N HIS A 309 2.87 6.09 27.13
CA HIS A 309 2.41 7.07 26.16
C HIS A 309 0.90 7.25 26.23
N TYR A 310 0.44 8.42 25.78
CA TYR A 310 -0.96 8.82 25.84
C TYR A 310 -1.34 9.51 24.53
N ASN A 311 -2.62 9.47 24.17
CA ASN A 311 -3.14 10.22 23.01
C ASN A 311 -2.39 9.87 21.72
N GLU A 312 -2.13 8.60 21.51
CA GLU A 312 -1.42 8.13 20.33
C GLU A 312 -2.20 8.51 19.06
N MET A 313 -1.45 8.65 17.97
CA MET A 313 -1.87 9.34 16.74
C MET A 313 -1.98 10.87 16.80
N ALA A 314 -1.76 11.49 17.97
CA ALA A 314 -1.48 12.93 18.08
C ALA A 314 0.03 13.23 18.01
N THR A 315 0.38 14.49 17.79
CA THR A 315 1.80 14.91 17.68
C THR A 315 2.52 14.84 19.03
N ASN A 316 1.78 15.04 20.12
CA ASN A 316 2.27 14.92 21.48
C ASN A 316 1.67 13.69 22.17
N THR A 317 2.54 12.74 22.54
CA THR A 317 2.17 11.47 23.18
C THR A 317 2.23 11.54 24.71
N SER A 318 2.13 12.75 25.27
CA SER A 318 2.15 13.00 26.71
C SER A 318 0.74 13.22 27.26
N PHE A 319 0.59 13.07 28.57
CA PHE A 319 -0.63 13.42 29.27
C PHE A 319 -1.03 14.90 29.02
N ALA A 320 -2.20 15.12 28.43
CA ALA A 320 -2.75 16.43 28.14
C ALA A 320 -3.36 17.06 29.40
N SER A 321 -2.71 18.09 29.93
CA SER A 321 -3.03 18.64 31.26
C SER A 321 -4.05 19.79 31.27
N SER A 322 -4.30 20.41 30.11
CA SER A 322 -5.24 21.52 29.96
C SER A 322 -6.34 21.18 28.94
N GLU A 323 -7.48 21.87 29.04
CA GLU A 323 -8.58 21.71 28.07
C GLU A 323 -8.14 21.98 26.62
N ALA A 324 -7.20 22.91 26.42
CA ALA A 324 -6.65 23.20 25.10
C ALA A 324 -5.76 22.06 24.58
N ASP A 325 -4.94 21.45 25.45
CA ASP A 325 -4.10 20.31 25.09
C ASP A 325 -4.97 19.08 24.77
N ILE A 326 -6.01 18.85 25.59
CA ILE A 326 -6.99 17.77 25.39
C ILE A 326 -7.67 17.91 24.04
N ASN A 327 -8.16 19.11 23.72
CA ASN A 327 -8.79 19.38 22.44
C ASN A 327 -7.80 19.21 21.27
N THR A 328 -6.55 19.64 21.44
CA THR A 328 -5.52 19.47 20.39
C THR A 328 -5.23 17.98 20.13
N ALA A 329 -5.00 17.21 21.20
CA ALA A 329 -4.79 15.77 21.12
C ALA A 329 -5.95 15.04 20.43
N ILE A 330 -7.18 15.41 20.77
CA ILE A 330 -8.39 14.90 20.13
C ILE A 330 -8.39 15.20 18.63
N GLN A 331 -8.21 16.48 18.26
CA GLN A 331 -8.33 16.90 16.85
C GLN A 331 -7.22 16.29 15.97
N GLU A 332 -6.00 16.20 16.48
CA GLU A 332 -4.86 15.61 15.78
C GLU A 332 -5.01 14.09 15.62
N SER A 333 -5.35 13.37 16.71
CA SER A 333 -5.50 11.90 16.65
C SER A 333 -6.63 11.49 15.71
N LEU A 334 -7.80 12.12 15.82
CA LEU A 334 -8.94 11.85 14.93
C LEU A 334 -8.62 12.17 13.47
N GLY A 335 -7.96 13.30 13.21
CA GLY A 335 -7.62 13.75 11.87
C GLY A 335 -6.54 12.89 11.22
N SER A 336 -5.55 12.41 11.98
CA SER A 336 -4.56 11.42 11.53
C SER A 336 -5.22 10.11 11.07
N VAL A 337 -6.16 9.57 11.86
CA VAL A 337 -6.91 8.36 11.48
C VAL A 337 -7.82 8.62 10.28
N THR A 338 -8.47 9.79 10.19
CA THR A 338 -9.25 10.18 9.00
C THR A 338 -8.37 10.24 7.75
N ALA A 339 -7.17 10.81 7.86
CA ALA A 339 -6.23 10.92 6.75
C ALA A 339 -5.75 9.54 6.27
N MET A 340 -5.35 8.65 7.18
CA MET A 340 -5.01 7.26 6.86
C MET A 340 -6.18 6.51 6.23
N THR A 341 -7.39 6.72 6.72
CA THR A 341 -8.61 6.12 6.17
C THR A 341 -8.88 6.60 4.73
N ALA A 342 -8.74 7.90 4.49
CA ALA A 342 -8.89 8.49 3.16
C ALA A 342 -7.86 7.94 2.18
N TRP A 343 -6.59 7.89 2.58
CA TRP A 343 -5.51 7.30 1.77
C TRP A 343 -5.81 5.85 1.44
N THR A 344 -6.05 5.01 2.47
CA THR A 344 -6.33 3.57 2.33
C THR A 344 -7.53 3.32 1.42
N GLY A 345 -8.59 4.11 1.57
CA GLY A 345 -9.80 3.99 0.78
C GLY A 345 -9.64 4.38 -0.70
N LEU A 346 -8.77 5.35 -1.00
CA LEU A 346 -8.59 5.91 -2.33
C LEU A 346 -7.43 5.33 -3.13
N VAL A 347 -6.60 4.46 -2.54
CA VAL A 347 -5.58 3.76 -3.31
C VAL A 347 -6.26 3.02 -4.49
N ARG A 348 -5.78 3.24 -5.72
CA ARG A 348 -6.49 2.88 -6.97
C ARG A 348 -6.90 1.39 -7.09
N PRO A 349 -8.16 1.06 -7.47
CA PRO A 349 -8.52 -0.30 -7.81
C PRO A 349 -7.75 -0.77 -9.07
N PRO A 350 -7.17 -1.98 -9.10
CA PRO A 350 -6.46 -2.47 -10.27
C PRO A 350 -7.40 -2.59 -11.47
N GLN A 351 -6.94 -2.13 -12.63
CA GLN A 351 -7.69 -2.28 -13.87
C GLN A 351 -7.13 -3.46 -14.64
N PHE A 352 -8.00 -4.40 -14.99
CA PHE A 352 -7.68 -5.49 -15.90
C PHE A 352 -7.29 -4.90 -17.25
N GLN A 353 -6.06 -5.18 -17.68
CA GLN A 353 -5.63 -4.99 -19.06
C GLN A 353 -5.33 -6.38 -19.63
N PRO A 354 -6.06 -6.85 -20.64
CA PRO A 354 -5.77 -8.14 -21.25
C PRO A 354 -4.37 -8.09 -21.86
N VAL A 355 -3.46 -8.91 -21.33
CA VAL A 355 -2.07 -8.97 -21.75
C VAL A 355 -1.83 -9.91 -22.95
N SER A 356 -2.81 -10.75 -23.29
CA SER A 356 -2.77 -11.70 -24.41
C SER A 356 -4.17 -12.18 -24.83
N ALA A 357 -4.26 -12.87 -25.97
CA ALA A 357 -5.50 -13.56 -26.39
C ALA A 357 -5.87 -14.69 -25.42
N ASP A 358 -4.89 -15.44 -24.91
CA ASP A 358 -5.12 -16.51 -23.93
C ASP A 358 -5.74 -15.99 -22.63
N ALA A 359 -5.39 -14.77 -22.20
CA ALA A 359 -6.02 -14.13 -21.03
C ALA A 359 -7.51 -13.81 -21.27
N LEU A 360 -7.91 -13.51 -22.51
CA LEU A 360 -9.30 -13.29 -22.87
C LEU A 360 -10.08 -14.60 -22.94
N ASP A 361 -9.48 -15.66 -23.48
CA ASP A 361 -10.12 -16.98 -23.53
C ASP A 361 -10.21 -17.60 -22.14
N GLY A 362 -9.19 -17.44 -21.31
CA GLY A 362 -9.23 -17.79 -19.89
C GLY A 362 -10.34 -17.08 -19.11
N LYS A 363 -10.56 -15.79 -19.38
CA LYS A 363 -11.69 -15.04 -18.79
C LYS A 363 -13.03 -15.67 -19.18
N LYS A 364 -13.23 -15.99 -20.45
CA LYS A 364 -14.48 -16.63 -20.93
C LYS A 364 -14.66 -18.02 -20.32
N LEU A 365 -13.58 -18.79 -20.20
CA LEU A 365 -13.61 -20.10 -19.54
C LEU A 365 -13.99 -19.97 -18.08
N PHE A 366 -13.39 -19.02 -17.35
CA PHE A 366 -13.71 -18.72 -15.96
C PHE A 366 -15.21 -18.40 -15.75
N GLU A 367 -15.82 -17.66 -16.68
CA GLU A 367 -17.26 -17.43 -16.72
C GLU A 367 -18.05 -18.72 -17.07
N THR A 368 -17.59 -19.50 -18.04
CA THR A 368 -18.29 -20.70 -18.55
C THR A 368 -18.31 -21.86 -17.55
N ILE A 369 -17.25 -22.01 -16.74
CA ILE A 369 -17.17 -23.04 -15.69
C ILE A 369 -17.83 -22.61 -14.36
N ASP A 370 -18.48 -21.45 -14.36
CA ASP A 370 -19.27 -20.89 -13.26
C ASP A 370 -18.47 -20.41 -12.04
N CYS A 371 -17.17 -20.13 -12.18
CA CYS A 371 -16.40 -19.50 -11.11
C CYS A 371 -16.95 -18.10 -10.74
N VAL A 372 -17.64 -17.45 -11.68
CA VAL A 372 -18.29 -16.15 -11.48
C VAL A 372 -19.50 -16.17 -10.55
N ARG A 373 -19.98 -17.37 -10.15
CA ARG A 373 -21.05 -17.49 -9.16
C ARG A 373 -20.71 -16.81 -7.83
N CYS A 374 -19.45 -16.92 -7.39
CA CYS A 374 -18.94 -16.17 -6.24
C CYS A 374 -18.06 -14.99 -6.73
N HIS A 375 -17.22 -15.21 -7.75
CA HIS A 375 -16.31 -14.18 -8.28
C HIS A 375 -16.98 -13.27 -9.32
N THR A 376 -18.04 -12.56 -8.91
CA THR A 376 -18.81 -11.68 -9.81
C THR A 376 -17.93 -10.61 -10.45
N PRO A 377 -17.82 -10.52 -11.80
CA PRO A 377 -16.82 -9.68 -12.47
C PRO A 377 -16.87 -8.20 -12.11
N SER A 378 -18.06 -7.64 -11.95
CA SER A 378 -18.25 -6.23 -11.64
C SER A 378 -19.56 -5.94 -10.92
N MET A 379 -19.55 -4.94 -10.05
CA MET A 379 -20.76 -4.36 -9.47
C MET A 379 -20.82 -2.86 -9.72
N ARG A 380 -22.04 -2.30 -9.74
CA ARG A 380 -22.28 -0.88 -9.94
C ARG A 380 -22.51 -0.17 -8.61
N ILE A 381 -21.77 0.90 -8.38
CA ILE A 381 -22.06 1.89 -7.35
C ILE A 381 -22.99 2.94 -7.97
N ALA A 382 -24.17 3.13 -7.38
CA ALA A 382 -25.13 4.12 -7.83
C ALA A 382 -24.70 5.54 -7.43
N ARG A 383 -24.12 5.70 -6.23
CA ARG A 383 -23.62 6.99 -5.74
C ARG A 383 -22.16 6.86 -5.30
N PRO A 384 -21.19 7.33 -6.09
CA PRO A 384 -19.76 7.14 -5.82
C PRO A 384 -19.25 8.07 -4.71
N ILE A 385 -19.89 8.09 -3.54
CA ILE A 385 -19.47 8.89 -2.38
C ILE A 385 -18.94 7.96 -1.30
N PHE A 386 -17.63 7.98 -1.10
CA PHE A 386 -16.96 7.32 0.02
C PHE A 386 -17.10 8.20 1.27
N SER A 387 -17.69 7.65 2.31
CA SER A 387 -18.00 8.34 3.56
C SER A 387 -17.09 7.84 4.69
N ILE A 388 -16.51 8.76 5.44
CA ILE A 388 -15.69 8.50 6.63
C ILE A 388 -16.38 9.18 7.80
N GLN A 389 -16.88 8.39 8.76
CA GLN A 389 -17.58 8.93 9.92
C GLN A 389 -16.63 9.76 10.79
N ASN A 390 -17.14 10.88 11.32
CA ASN A 390 -16.56 11.52 12.48
C ASN A 390 -16.97 10.72 13.74
N PRO A 391 -16.04 10.02 14.39
CA PRO A 391 -16.36 9.15 15.51
C PRO A 391 -16.82 9.97 16.73
N GLU A 392 -17.62 9.34 17.58
CA GLU A 392 -17.78 9.79 18.96
C GLU A 392 -16.54 9.38 19.76
N ILE A 393 -16.18 10.18 20.76
CA ILE A 393 -15.06 9.86 21.65
C ILE A 393 -15.65 9.21 22.90
N PRO A 394 -15.16 8.02 23.31
CA PRO A 394 -15.59 7.41 24.55
C PRO A 394 -15.42 8.36 25.74
N ASP A 395 -16.49 8.55 26.54
CA ASP A 395 -16.42 9.26 27.81
C ASP A 395 -15.81 8.32 28.85
N MET A 396 -14.48 8.34 28.98
CA MET A 396 -13.78 7.47 29.93
C MET A 396 -12.96 8.30 30.91
N THR A 397 -13.45 8.38 32.14
CA THR A 397 -12.68 8.83 33.29
C THR A 397 -11.66 7.74 33.67
N SER A 398 -10.43 7.83 33.17
CA SER A 398 -9.22 7.08 33.58
C SER A 398 -9.22 5.53 33.57
N GLU A 399 -10.31 4.86 33.23
CA GLU A 399 -10.34 3.38 33.15
C GLU A 399 -10.32 2.95 31.70
N CYS A 400 -9.34 2.11 31.36
CA CYS A 400 -9.25 1.46 30.06
C CYS A 400 -10.37 0.44 29.87
N PRO A 401 -10.92 0.31 28.66
CA PRO A 401 -11.84 -0.77 28.36
C PRO A 401 -11.16 -2.13 28.63
N SER A 402 -11.89 -3.13 29.15
CA SER A 402 -11.26 -4.44 29.43
C SER A 402 -10.80 -5.11 28.14
N GLU A 403 -9.81 -6.00 28.13
CA GLU A 403 -9.41 -6.70 26.88
C GLU A 403 -10.52 -7.54 26.23
N SER A 404 -11.52 -7.98 27.00
CA SER A 404 -12.73 -8.60 26.44
C SER A 404 -13.66 -7.57 25.78
N GLU A 405 -13.51 -6.30 26.15
CA GLU A 405 -14.12 -5.09 25.59
C GLU A 405 -13.15 -4.29 24.67
N VAL A 406 -11.89 -4.73 24.52
CA VAL A 406 -10.83 -4.27 23.58
C VAL A 406 -10.43 -5.48 22.73
N PRO A 407 -11.28 -5.86 21.78
CA PRO A 407 -11.23 -7.20 21.24
C PRO A 407 -10.16 -7.46 20.15
N ALA A 408 -9.37 -8.51 20.35
CA ALA A 408 -8.39 -9.06 19.40
C ALA A 408 -8.90 -9.15 17.94
N LEU A 409 -7.95 -9.00 16.99
CA LEU A 409 -8.11 -9.07 15.51
C LEU A 409 -9.55 -9.17 15.01
N GLY A 410 -10.19 -8.01 14.85
CA GLY A 410 -11.49 -7.90 14.17
C GLY A 410 -12.68 -7.47 15.01
N SER A 411 -12.59 -7.55 16.34
CA SER A 411 -13.71 -7.22 17.22
C SER A 411 -13.50 -5.87 17.93
N ASN A 412 -12.27 -5.32 17.99
CA ASN A 412 -11.93 -3.89 17.78
C ASN A 412 -12.83 -2.78 18.35
N THR A 413 -14.00 -2.68 17.71
CA THR A 413 -14.93 -1.56 17.71
C THR A 413 -16.35 -2.10 17.45
N VAL A 414 -16.80 -3.08 18.24
CA VAL A 414 -18.20 -3.55 18.19
C VAL A 414 -19.11 -2.34 18.38
N SER A 415 -19.76 -1.92 17.29
CA SER A 415 -20.72 -0.85 17.36
C SER A 415 -22.07 -1.46 17.67
N GLN A 416 -22.79 -0.88 18.66
CA GLN A 416 -24.21 -1.16 18.78
C GLN A 416 -24.86 -0.91 17.42
N LEU A 417 -25.74 -1.82 16.98
CA LEU A 417 -26.31 -1.77 15.62
C LEU A 417 -26.88 -0.38 15.29
N GLU A 418 -27.50 0.28 16.27
CA GLU A 418 -28.03 1.63 16.10
C GLU A 418 -26.96 2.68 15.83
N ASN A 419 -25.76 2.55 16.37
CA ASN A 419 -24.66 3.50 16.20
C ASN A 419 -23.71 3.12 15.07
N HIS A 420 -23.96 1.98 14.42
CA HIS A 420 -23.11 1.47 13.36
C HIS A 420 -23.01 2.48 12.20
N PRO A 421 -21.81 2.75 11.63
CA PRO A 421 -21.59 3.80 10.64
C PRO A 421 -22.58 3.81 9.45
N VAL A 422 -22.92 2.63 8.90
CA VAL A 422 -23.92 2.52 7.82
C VAL A 422 -25.33 2.92 8.24
N MET A 423 -25.71 2.67 9.50
CA MET A 423 -27.02 3.00 10.07
C MET A 423 -27.12 4.48 10.38
N VAL A 424 -26.03 5.08 10.83
CA VAL A 424 -25.92 6.54 11.00
C VAL A 424 -26.01 7.22 9.63
N GLU A 425 -25.19 6.84 8.63
CA GLU A 425 -25.25 7.45 7.28
C GLU A 425 -26.65 7.30 6.65
N ARG A 426 -27.30 6.15 6.83
CA ARG A 426 -28.64 5.89 6.29
C ARG A 426 -29.69 6.86 6.82
N ARG A 427 -29.58 7.26 8.10
CA ARG A 427 -30.56 8.13 8.78
C ARG A 427 -30.19 9.61 8.72
N SER A 428 -28.91 9.92 8.56
CA SER A 428 -28.42 11.29 8.49
C SER A 428 -29.03 12.07 7.31
N PRO A 429 -29.41 13.35 7.52
CA PRO A 429 -29.67 14.27 6.43
C PRO A 429 -28.47 14.32 5.48
N LYS A 430 -28.74 14.45 4.18
CA LYS A 430 -27.71 14.56 3.16
C LYS A 430 -27.73 15.96 2.57
N ASN A 431 -26.55 16.56 2.42
CA ASN A 431 -26.39 17.84 1.74
C ASN A 431 -26.54 17.71 0.21
N LEU A 432 -26.34 18.80 -0.54
CA LEU A 432 -26.48 18.79 -2.01
C LEU A 432 -25.45 17.92 -2.74
N SER A 433 -24.28 17.66 -2.16
CA SER A 433 -23.28 16.71 -2.68
C SER A 433 -23.56 15.27 -2.26
N GLY A 434 -24.60 15.06 -1.44
CA GLY A 434 -25.00 13.75 -0.94
C GLY A 434 -24.21 13.27 0.28
N CYS A 435 -23.39 14.14 0.87
CA CYS A 435 -22.66 13.83 2.10
C CYS A 435 -23.61 13.86 3.31
N ALA A 436 -23.48 12.86 4.17
CA ALA A 436 -24.25 12.73 5.40
C ALA A 436 -23.67 13.64 6.49
N ASP A 437 -24.54 14.31 7.25
CA ASP A 437 -24.10 15.08 8.42
C ASP A 437 -23.27 14.21 9.38
N GLY A 438 -22.10 14.72 9.79
CA GLY A 438 -21.15 14.01 10.64
C GLY A 438 -20.17 13.09 9.89
N PHE A 439 -20.08 13.20 8.56
CA PHE A 439 -19.15 12.42 7.74
C PHE A 439 -18.26 13.32 6.88
N TYR A 440 -17.00 12.94 6.74
CA TYR A 440 -16.13 13.44 5.68
C TYR A 440 -16.35 12.60 4.42
N CYS A 441 -16.69 13.23 3.29
CA CYS A 441 -17.08 12.53 2.07
C CYS A 441 -16.15 12.83 0.89
N ILE A 442 -15.81 11.78 0.13
CA ILE A 442 -14.92 11.83 -1.02
C ILE A 442 -15.63 11.23 -2.24
N ASP A 443 -15.58 11.93 -3.38
CA ASP A 443 -16.07 11.40 -4.66
C ASP A 443 -15.09 10.35 -5.22
N LEU A 444 -15.56 9.11 -5.36
CA LEU A 444 -14.86 7.96 -5.90
C LEU A 444 -14.81 7.92 -7.43
N SER A 445 -15.34 8.92 -8.11
CA SER A 445 -15.37 8.95 -9.56
C SER A 445 -14.37 9.94 -10.16
N ASN A 446 -13.82 9.59 -11.32
CA ASN A 446 -13.13 10.55 -12.16
C ASN A 446 -14.19 11.40 -12.87
N VAL A 447 -14.24 12.69 -12.54
CA VAL A 447 -15.03 13.66 -13.31
C VAL A 447 -14.30 13.84 -14.64
N ALA A 448 -14.91 13.45 -15.75
CA ALA A 448 -14.40 13.84 -17.06
C ALA A 448 -14.31 15.37 -17.05
N SER A 449 -13.12 15.93 -17.18
CA SER A 449 -12.94 17.37 -17.32
C SER A 449 -13.79 17.82 -18.50
N ASP A 450 -14.93 18.44 -18.22
CA ASP A 450 -15.55 19.32 -19.18
C ASP A 450 -14.55 20.46 -19.35
N ASP A 451 -13.78 20.41 -20.45
CA ASP A 451 -12.74 21.36 -20.86
C ASP A 451 -13.22 22.83 -20.90
N SER A 452 -14.50 23.09 -20.58
CA SER A 452 -15.15 24.38 -20.73
C SER A 452 -15.44 25.15 -19.44
N GLN A 453 -15.30 24.59 -18.24
CA GLN A 453 -15.60 25.31 -16.99
C GLN A 453 -14.72 24.90 -15.79
N SER A 454 -13.43 25.23 -15.81
CA SER A 454 -12.70 25.40 -14.55
C SER A 454 -13.13 26.75 -13.92
N PRO A 455 -13.62 26.79 -12.66
CA PRO A 455 -13.85 28.07 -11.98
C PRO A 455 -12.53 28.84 -11.87
N PRO A 456 -12.53 30.18 -11.99
CA PRO A 456 -11.30 30.97 -12.14
C PRO A 456 -10.39 31.06 -10.91
N PHE A 457 -10.57 30.23 -9.87
CA PHE A 457 -9.84 30.35 -8.60
C PHE A 457 -9.39 29.02 -7.94
N ILE A 458 -9.33 27.88 -8.64
CA ILE A 458 -8.69 26.69 -8.06
C ILE A 458 -7.17 26.78 -8.26
N SER A 459 -6.48 27.33 -7.26
CA SER A 459 -5.03 27.26 -7.10
C SER A 459 -4.65 25.87 -6.60
N ALA A 460 -4.79 24.83 -7.43
CA ALA A 460 -4.42 23.49 -7.02
C ALA A 460 -2.92 23.41 -6.67
N LYS A 461 -2.58 23.34 -5.38
CA LYS A 461 -1.24 23.04 -4.87
C LYS A 461 -0.79 21.64 -5.32
N PHE A 462 -1.76 20.77 -5.63
CA PHE A 462 -1.54 19.45 -6.25
C PHE A 462 -2.59 19.11 -7.33
N GLN A 463 -2.28 19.42 -8.59
CA GLN A 463 -2.93 18.87 -9.80
C GLN A 463 -1.81 18.74 -10.85
N PRO A 464 -1.52 17.56 -11.47
CA PRO A 464 -2.38 16.42 -11.85
C PRO A 464 -1.87 15.04 -11.34
N ILE A 465 -1.03 14.99 -10.29
CA ILE A 465 -0.44 13.72 -9.84
C ILE A 465 -1.50 12.68 -9.44
N PHE A 466 -2.65 13.08 -8.92
CA PHE A 466 -3.70 12.13 -8.56
C PHE A 466 -4.55 11.67 -9.75
N ASP A 467 -4.82 12.55 -10.73
CA ASP A 467 -5.58 12.18 -11.94
C ASP A 467 -4.75 11.29 -12.88
N ASP A 468 -3.42 11.47 -12.91
CA ASP A 468 -2.49 10.69 -13.75
C ASP A 468 -1.96 9.43 -13.04
N PHE A 469 -1.65 9.47 -11.73
CA PHE A 469 -1.00 8.36 -11.01
C PHE A 469 -1.97 7.48 -10.19
N LEU A 470 -3.10 8.02 -9.74
CA LEU A 470 -4.16 7.27 -9.04
C LEU A 470 -5.56 7.57 -9.64
N PRO A 471 -5.77 7.37 -10.96
CA PRO A 471 -7.06 7.66 -11.57
C PRO A 471 -8.17 6.88 -10.88
N ARG A 472 -9.21 7.59 -10.44
CA ARG A 472 -10.44 7.00 -9.94
C ARG A 472 -11.21 6.34 -11.08
N LEU A 473 -12.20 5.52 -10.76
CA LEU A 473 -13.01 4.89 -11.81
C LEU A 473 -13.84 5.97 -12.54
N PRO A 474 -13.89 5.95 -13.88
CA PRO A 474 -14.63 6.95 -14.63
C PRO A 474 -16.13 6.84 -14.34
N ARG A 475 -16.82 8.00 -14.31
CA ARG A 475 -18.29 8.01 -14.31
C ARG A 475 -18.81 7.35 -15.58
N ASN A 476 -19.85 6.54 -15.43
CA ASN A 476 -20.66 6.10 -16.53
C ASN A 476 -21.35 7.32 -17.17
N SER A 477 -21.56 7.27 -18.49
CA SER A 477 -22.21 8.36 -19.23
C SER A 477 -23.73 8.45 -18.98
N ASP A 478 -24.26 7.69 -18.02
CA ASP A 478 -25.65 7.75 -17.65
C ASP A 478 -25.91 8.98 -16.77
N LEU A 479 -27.13 9.53 -16.83
CA LEU A 479 -27.53 10.72 -16.05
C LEU A 479 -27.44 10.51 -14.53
N SER A 480 -27.15 9.29 -14.06
CA SER A 480 -26.99 8.94 -12.65
C SER A 480 -25.58 9.24 -12.11
N GLY A 481 -24.56 9.32 -12.99
CA GLY A 481 -23.17 9.49 -12.57
C GLY A 481 -22.60 8.28 -11.81
N SER A 482 -23.12 7.08 -12.09
CA SER A 482 -22.70 5.81 -11.49
C SER A 482 -21.28 5.40 -11.88
N ILE A 483 -20.69 4.44 -11.18
CA ILE A 483 -19.40 3.83 -11.54
C ILE A 483 -19.46 2.30 -11.49
N ASP A 484 -18.75 1.63 -12.40
CA ASP A 484 -18.62 0.17 -12.44
C ASP A 484 -17.29 -0.28 -11.83
N VAL A 485 -17.37 -1.14 -10.82
CA VAL A 485 -16.24 -1.61 -10.02
C VAL A 485 -15.88 -3.05 -10.41
N PRO A 486 -14.76 -3.32 -11.08
CA PRO A 486 -14.43 -4.63 -11.64
C PRO A 486 -13.76 -5.58 -10.64
N LEU A 487 -14.44 -5.93 -9.54
CA LEU A 487 -13.85 -6.58 -8.35
C LEU A 487 -13.64 -8.11 -8.40
N TYR A 488 -14.39 -8.85 -9.22
CA TYR A 488 -14.42 -10.32 -9.19
C TYR A 488 -14.72 -10.90 -7.79
N SER A 489 -15.79 -10.41 -7.19
CA SER A 489 -16.27 -10.77 -5.85
C SER A 489 -17.74 -10.39 -5.74
N ASP A 490 -18.51 -11.17 -4.99
CA ASP A 490 -19.89 -10.92 -4.65
C ASP A 490 -20.09 -10.28 -3.26
N LEU A 491 -18.99 -9.98 -2.56
CA LEU A 491 -18.96 -9.44 -1.19
C LEU A 491 -19.80 -10.26 -0.18
N LYS A 492 -20.02 -11.55 -0.45
CA LYS A 492 -20.76 -12.48 0.40
C LYS A 492 -19.79 -13.45 1.07
N ARG A 493 -20.16 -13.96 2.26
CA ARG A 493 -19.46 -15.08 2.89
C ARG A 493 -19.98 -16.42 2.38
N HIS A 494 -19.09 -17.37 2.17
CA HIS A 494 -19.40 -18.72 1.69
C HIS A 494 -18.79 -19.77 2.60
N LYS A 495 -19.50 -20.90 2.74
CA LYS A 495 -18.93 -22.08 3.37
C LYS A 495 -17.91 -22.72 2.44
N MET A 496 -16.64 -22.68 2.85
CA MET A 496 -15.51 -23.23 2.09
C MET A 496 -15.09 -24.61 2.57
N GLY A 497 -15.84 -25.17 3.52
CA GLY A 497 -15.70 -26.55 3.98
C GLY A 497 -14.44 -26.82 4.79
N SER A 498 -14.27 -28.09 5.14
CA SER A 498 -13.24 -28.57 6.07
C SER A 498 -11.80 -28.26 5.63
N ASN A 499 -11.54 -28.19 4.32
CA ASN A 499 -10.20 -27.96 3.77
C ASN A 499 -9.68 -26.54 4.00
N LEU A 500 -10.57 -25.56 4.07
CA LEU A 500 -10.24 -24.14 4.29
C LEU A 500 -10.66 -23.65 5.67
N ARG A 501 -11.06 -24.55 6.57
CA ARG A 501 -11.42 -24.22 7.94
C ARG A 501 -10.22 -23.66 8.71
N GLN A 502 -10.42 -22.52 9.37
CA GLN A 502 -9.48 -21.97 10.34
C GLN A 502 -9.47 -22.78 11.64
N VAL A 503 -8.31 -22.85 12.30
CA VAL A 503 -8.16 -23.41 13.64
C VAL A 503 -8.23 -22.27 14.67
N GLY A 504 -8.88 -22.53 15.81
CA GLY A 504 -9.03 -21.57 16.91
C GLY A 504 -10.48 -21.19 17.18
N ALA A 505 -10.67 -20.18 18.02
CA ALA A 505 -11.98 -19.58 18.25
C ALA A 505 -12.52 -18.91 16.99
N GLU A 506 -13.84 -18.86 16.88
CA GLU A 506 -14.50 -18.12 15.81
C GLU A 506 -14.19 -16.62 15.96
N GLN A 507 -13.98 -15.95 14.83
CA GLN A 507 -13.84 -14.49 14.83
C GLN A 507 -15.21 -13.85 14.91
N GLU A 508 -15.29 -12.68 15.53
CA GLU A 508 -16.49 -11.87 15.55
C GLU A 508 -16.39 -10.73 14.52
N ASP A 509 -17.54 -10.29 14.03
CA ASP A 509 -17.64 -9.09 13.22
C ASP A 509 -17.76 -7.81 14.06
N ASP A 510 -17.78 -6.66 13.38
CA ASP A 510 -17.90 -5.33 13.99
C ASP A 510 -19.24 -4.99 14.66
N THR A 511 -20.10 -5.99 14.84
CA THR A 511 -21.30 -5.94 15.70
C THR A 511 -21.34 -7.09 16.72
N GLY A 512 -20.27 -7.90 16.82
CA GLY A 512 -20.15 -9.00 17.76
C GLY A 512 -20.74 -10.32 17.28
N ASN A 513 -21.12 -10.47 16.01
CA ASN A 513 -21.61 -11.77 15.53
C ASN A 513 -20.44 -12.71 15.23
N ALA A 514 -20.47 -13.91 15.80
CA ALA A 514 -19.50 -14.95 15.49
C ALA A 514 -19.62 -15.42 14.02
N ILE A 515 -18.46 -15.61 13.39
CA ILE A 515 -18.34 -16.11 12.01
C ILE A 515 -17.68 -17.47 12.06
N SER A 516 -18.34 -18.47 11.47
CA SER A 516 -17.84 -19.83 11.56
C SER A 516 -16.48 -20.00 10.87
N ASN A 517 -15.66 -20.89 11.42
CA ASN A 517 -14.28 -21.07 11.01
C ASN A 517 -14.10 -21.55 9.56
N ASP A 518 -15.13 -22.14 8.95
CA ASP A 518 -15.15 -22.58 7.55
C ASP A 518 -15.85 -21.58 6.60
N GLU A 519 -16.35 -20.45 7.12
CA GLU A 519 -16.92 -19.38 6.31
C GLU A 519 -15.89 -18.31 5.93
N TRP A 520 -15.88 -17.90 4.67
CA TRP A 520 -14.94 -16.90 4.14
C TRP A 520 -15.64 -15.91 3.22
N LEU A 521 -15.24 -14.64 3.30
CA LEU A 521 -15.65 -13.63 2.32
C LEU A 521 -15.04 -13.98 0.96
N THR A 522 -15.81 -13.90 -0.12
CA THR A 522 -15.23 -13.93 -1.47
C THR A 522 -14.32 -12.72 -1.65
N THR A 523 -13.00 -12.92 -1.52
CA THR A 523 -12.04 -11.82 -1.69
C THR A 523 -12.07 -11.30 -3.13
N LYS A 524 -11.88 -9.99 -3.28
CA LYS A 524 -11.65 -9.36 -4.59
C LYS A 524 -10.42 -9.99 -5.26
N LEU A 525 -10.49 -10.30 -6.56
CA LEU A 525 -9.34 -10.86 -7.30
C LEU A 525 -8.37 -9.79 -7.80
N TRP A 526 -8.53 -8.56 -7.34
CA TRP A 526 -7.61 -7.45 -7.56
C TRP A 526 -6.20 -7.77 -7.05
N GLY A 527 -5.25 -7.93 -7.99
CA GLY A 527 -3.88 -8.25 -7.66
C GLY A 527 -3.61 -9.73 -7.39
N VAL A 528 -4.56 -10.63 -7.69
CA VAL A 528 -4.36 -12.07 -7.44
C VAL A 528 -3.18 -12.64 -8.23
N GLY A 529 -2.82 -12.04 -9.38
CA GLY A 529 -1.64 -12.44 -10.16
C GLY A 529 -0.30 -12.05 -9.52
N ASP A 530 -0.35 -11.31 -8.41
CA ASP A 530 0.76 -10.67 -7.74
C ASP A 530 0.84 -11.08 -6.24
N SER A 531 -0.28 -11.46 -5.62
CA SER A 531 -0.43 -11.71 -4.17
C SER A 531 -0.07 -13.12 -3.67
N GLY A 532 0.75 -13.87 -4.38
CA GLY A 532 1.16 -15.21 -3.93
C GLY A 532 2.05 -15.15 -2.68
N PRO A 533 2.04 -16.17 -1.80
CA PRO A 533 1.27 -17.41 -1.87
C PRO A 533 -0.21 -17.19 -1.49
N TRP A 534 -1.09 -18.06 -2.02
CA TRP A 534 -2.54 -17.85 -2.05
C TRP A 534 -3.29 -18.58 -0.94
N LEU A 535 -4.54 -18.15 -0.74
CA LEU A 535 -5.40 -18.41 0.42
C LEU A 535 -5.00 -17.57 1.63
N HIS A 536 -5.90 -17.48 2.62
CA HIS A 536 -5.81 -16.55 3.75
C HIS A 536 -4.55 -16.72 4.61
N ASP A 537 -3.98 -17.91 4.61
CA ASP A 537 -2.78 -18.33 5.34
C ASP A 537 -1.63 -18.74 4.39
N GLY A 538 -1.78 -18.41 3.10
CA GLY A 538 -0.87 -18.72 2.01
C GLY A 538 -0.49 -20.20 1.87
N ARG A 539 -1.34 -21.15 2.30
CA ARG A 539 -1.07 -22.59 2.15
C ARG A 539 -0.94 -23.04 0.69
N ALA A 540 -1.57 -22.34 -0.25
CA ALA A 540 -1.46 -22.65 -1.68
C ALA A 540 -0.28 -21.93 -2.33
N ARG A 541 0.58 -22.69 -3.01
CA ARG A 541 1.80 -22.20 -3.69
C ARG A 541 1.59 -21.88 -5.16
N SER A 542 0.40 -22.18 -5.68
CA SER A 542 -0.02 -21.85 -7.04
C SER A 542 -1.50 -21.48 -7.08
N LEU A 543 -1.92 -20.74 -8.09
CA LEU A 543 -3.33 -20.47 -8.37
C LEU A 543 -4.11 -21.77 -8.66
N ASP A 544 -3.49 -22.76 -9.32
CA ASP A 544 -4.12 -24.07 -9.55
C ASP A 544 -4.40 -24.79 -8.22
N GLU A 545 -3.42 -24.81 -7.32
CA GLU A 545 -3.58 -25.37 -5.98
C GLU A 545 -4.64 -24.62 -5.18
N ALA A 546 -4.63 -23.28 -5.24
CA ALA A 546 -5.64 -22.45 -4.59
C ALA A 546 -7.04 -22.80 -5.07
N ILE A 547 -7.27 -22.88 -6.39
CA ILE A 547 -8.56 -23.27 -6.98
C ILE A 547 -8.98 -24.64 -6.47
N ARG A 548 -8.11 -25.65 -6.53
CA ARG A 548 -8.44 -27.02 -6.09
C ARG A 548 -8.78 -27.10 -4.61
N MET A 549 -8.11 -26.31 -3.77
CA MET A 549 -8.35 -26.28 -2.32
C MET A 549 -9.71 -25.68 -1.94
N HIS A 550 -10.43 -25.01 -2.85
CA HIS A 550 -11.81 -24.59 -2.59
C HIS A 550 -12.76 -25.80 -2.47
N LYS A 551 -12.39 -26.96 -3.02
CA LYS A 551 -13.17 -28.20 -2.88
C LYS A 551 -12.96 -28.79 -1.49
N GLY A 552 -14.02 -29.31 -0.88
CA GLY A 552 -13.97 -29.95 0.44
C GLY A 552 -15.36 -30.32 0.95
N ASP A 553 -15.40 -31.16 1.99
CA ASP A 553 -16.67 -31.51 2.64
C ASP A 553 -17.34 -30.25 3.19
N GLY A 554 -18.60 -30.03 2.78
CA GLY A 554 -19.36 -28.84 3.16
C GLY A 554 -19.05 -27.57 2.34
N SER A 555 -18.15 -27.62 1.36
CA SER A 555 -17.84 -26.47 0.51
C SER A 555 -18.94 -26.18 -0.52
N GLU A 556 -19.32 -24.90 -0.66
CA GLU A 556 -20.22 -24.40 -1.70
C GLU A 556 -19.58 -24.42 -3.10
N ALA A 557 -18.24 -24.39 -3.18
CA ALA A 557 -17.48 -24.29 -4.43
C ALA A 557 -17.17 -25.65 -5.10
N ASN A 558 -17.74 -26.74 -4.58
CA ASN A 558 -17.42 -28.10 -5.03
C ASN A 558 -17.73 -28.33 -6.52
N ALA A 559 -18.81 -27.75 -7.04
CA ALA A 559 -19.23 -27.92 -8.43
C ALA A 559 -18.30 -27.16 -9.40
N GLU A 560 -17.96 -25.93 -9.05
CA GLU A 560 -17.10 -25.03 -9.81
C GLU A 560 -15.67 -25.59 -9.89
N VAL A 561 -15.15 -26.15 -8.79
CA VAL A 561 -13.86 -26.85 -8.80
C VAL A 561 -13.92 -28.12 -9.63
N ALA A 562 -15.01 -28.90 -9.57
CA ALA A 562 -15.17 -30.07 -10.43
C ALA A 562 -15.18 -29.72 -11.92
N ASN A 563 -15.82 -28.60 -12.29
CA ASN A 563 -15.78 -28.08 -13.66
C ASN A 563 -14.35 -27.69 -14.07
N TYR A 564 -13.61 -26.99 -13.20
CA TYR A 564 -12.20 -26.66 -13.44
C TYR A 564 -11.32 -27.91 -13.60
N GLU A 565 -11.53 -28.93 -12.76
CA GLU A 565 -10.80 -30.21 -12.82
C GLU A 565 -11.05 -30.96 -14.14
N ALA A 566 -12.25 -30.84 -14.71
CA ALA A 566 -12.65 -31.48 -15.95
C ALA A 566 -12.10 -30.81 -17.22
N LEU A 567 -11.58 -29.59 -17.13
CA LEU A 567 -10.91 -28.90 -18.23
C LEU A 567 -9.64 -29.63 -18.68
N SER A 568 -9.28 -29.47 -19.95
CA SER A 568 -7.95 -29.83 -20.46
C SER A 568 -6.86 -28.96 -19.82
N GLU A 569 -5.61 -29.41 -19.89
CA GLU A 569 -4.48 -28.66 -19.34
C GLU A 569 -4.27 -27.30 -20.02
N ASP A 570 -4.56 -27.19 -21.32
CA ASP A 570 -4.49 -25.93 -22.06
C ASP A 570 -5.58 -24.94 -21.59
N GLU A 571 -6.79 -25.41 -21.33
CA GLU A 571 -7.90 -24.61 -20.81
C GLU A 571 -7.64 -24.15 -19.36
N LYS A 572 -7.08 -25.03 -18.51
CA LYS A 572 -6.63 -24.64 -17.16
C LYS A 572 -5.58 -23.55 -17.24
N LEU A 573 -4.58 -23.71 -18.12
CA LEU A 573 -3.54 -22.71 -18.33
C LEU A 573 -4.11 -21.36 -18.77
N GLN A 574 -5.11 -21.33 -19.65
CA GLN A 574 -5.79 -20.10 -20.05
C GLN A 574 -6.42 -19.39 -18.85
N ILE A 575 -7.13 -20.10 -17.97
CA ILE A 575 -7.66 -19.53 -16.72
C ILE A 575 -6.54 -18.98 -15.84
N LEU A 576 -5.44 -19.72 -15.67
CA LEU A 576 -4.30 -19.26 -14.87
C LEU A 576 -3.64 -18.01 -15.48
N VAL A 577 -3.56 -17.90 -16.81
CA VAL A 577 -3.07 -16.71 -17.51
C VAL A 577 -4.01 -15.52 -17.29
N PHE A 578 -5.32 -15.74 -17.32
CA PHE A 578 -6.31 -14.71 -16.98
C PHE A 578 -6.12 -14.21 -15.55
N LEU A 579 -6.12 -15.11 -14.56
CA LEU A 579 -5.91 -14.73 -13.15
C LEU A 579 -4.55 -14.04 -12.92
N SER A 580 -3.50 -14.51 -13.59
CA SER A 580 -2.15 -13.92 -13.55
C SER A 580 -2.05 -12.53 -14.19
N SER A 581 -3.09 -12.11 -14.93
CA SER A 581 -3.19 -10.77 -15.53
C SER A 581 -3.96 -9.77 -14.66
N LEU A 582 -4.66 -10.24 -13.62
CA LEU A 582 -5.28 -9.41 -12.59
C LEU A 582 -4.20 -8.92 -11.62
N ARG A 583 -3.40 -7.98 -12.09
CA ARG A 583 -2.22 -7.45 -11.40
C ARG A 583 -2.47 -6.10 -10.77
N LEU A 584 -1.69 -5.81 -9.74
CA LEU A 584 -1.61 -4.49 -9.12
C LEU A 584 -0.91 -3.52 -10.10
N PRO A 585 -1.17 -2.20 -10.00
CA PRO A 585 -0.48 -1.21 -10.83
C PRO A 585 1.06 -1.33 -10.69
N SER A 586 1.77 -1.52 -11.81
CA SER A 586 3.22 -1.81 -11.88
C SER A 586 4.13 -0.59 -11.65
N SER A 587 3.60 0.49 -11.12
CA SER A 587 4.33 1.75 -10.85
C SER A 587 3.97 2.24 -9.46
N PRO A 588 4.71 1.82 -8.42
CA PRO A 588 4.70 2.56 -7.17
C PRO A 588 5.39 3.92 -7.45
N PRO A 589 5.08 5.04 -6.77
CA PRO A 589 6.07 6.07 -6.56
C PRO A 589 7.32 5.42 -5.99
N THR A 590 8.30 5.18 -6.86
CA THR A 590 9.68 5.53 -6.53
C THR A 590 9.67 6.97 -6.02
N PHE A 591 10.57 7.34 -5.09
CA PHE A 591 10.65 8.62 -4.36
C PHE A 591 9.83 8.58 -3.03
N THR A 592 10.39 8.50 -1.82
CA THR A 592 11.73 8.74 -1.25
C THR A 592 11.80 8.08 0.14
N ASP A 593 12.99 7.71 0.62
CA ASP A 593 13.19 7.11 1.95
C ASP A 593 12.94 8.06 3.15
N ARG A 594 12.71 9.37 2.92
CA ARG A 594 12.32 10.33 3.97
C ARG A 594 11.53 11.49 3.34
N PRO A 595 10.36 11.88 3.86
CA PRO A 595 9.81 13.21 3.59
C PRO A 595 10.60 14.24 4.40
N ILE A 596 11.11 15.28 3.75
CA ILE A 596 11.73 16.44 4.41
C ILE A 596 10.65 17.51 4.58
N PHE A 597 10.41 17.92 5.82
CA PHE A 597 9.60 19.09 6.15
C PHE A 597 10.47 20.34 6.02
N ASP A 598 10.08 21.28 5.15
CA ASP A 598 10.54 22.67 5.22
C ASP A 598 9.30 23.55 5.46
N GLY A 599 9.43 24.50 6.38
CA GLY A 599 8.35 25.20 7.06
C GLY A 599 7.11 25.48 6.20
N ASP A 600 5.96 25.00 6.71
CA ASP A 600 4.60 25.27 6.25
C ASP A 600 4.21 24.83 4.81
N ASN A 601 5.03 24.04 4.10
CA ASN A 601 4.64 23.47 2.81
C ASN A 601 5.02 22.00 2.64
N ILE A 602 4.02 21.13 2.50
CA ILE A 602 4.21 19.82 1.86
C ILE A 602 4.49 20.13 0.38
N ALA A 603 5.72 19.87 -0.08
CA ALA A 603 6.07 19.91 -1.50
C ALA A 603 6.49 18.51 -1.92
N MET A 604 5.85 17.96 -2.95
CA MET A 604 6.34 16.74 -3.60
C MET A 604 7.73 17.04 -4.18
N LEU A 605 8.77 16.47 -3.60
CA LEU A 605 10.12 16.64 -4.12
C LEU A 605 10.33 15.68 -5.31
N ASN A 606 10.24 16.29 -6.49
CA ASN A 606 11.05 16.02 -7.70
C ASN A 606 10.35 15.21 -8.81
N PRO A 607 9.49 15.83 -9.64
CA PRO A 607 9.14 15.22 -10.93
C PRO A 607 10.40 15.09 -11.79
N ILE A 608 10.75 13.85 -12.17
CA ILE A 608 11.81 13.65 -13.17
C ILE A 608 11.39 14.35 -14.46
N THR A 609 12.15 15.36 -14.84
CA THR A 609 11.97 16.04 -16.11
C THR A 609 12.64 15.21 -17.21
N ASN A 610 11.84 14.51 -18.00
CA ASN A 610 12.34 13.81 -19.18
C ASN A 610 12.78 14.84 -20.24
N VAL A 611 14.02 14.71 -20.72
CA VAL A 611 14.62 15.64 -21.67
C VAL A 611 15.16 14.92 -22.89
N SER A 612 15.01 15.56 -24.05
CA SER A 612 15.53 15.06 -25.32
C SER A 612 17.06 14.94 -25.34
N THR A 613 17.57 13.99 -26.10
CA THR A 613 19.01 13.81 -26.34
C THR A 613 19.40 14.40 -27.68
N ARG A 614 20.12 15.53 -27.68
CA ARG A 614 20.67 16.12 -28.91
C ARG A 614 21.92 15.40 -29.36
N ALA A 615 22.80 15.04 -28.43
CA ALA A 615 23.98 14.25 -28.67
C ALA A 615 24.40 13.50 -27.40
N LEU A 616 24.70 12.21 -27.53
CA LEU A 616 25.37 11.40 -26.52
C LEU A 616 26.43 10.55 -27.23
N THR A 617 27.66 10.55 -26.71
CA THR A 617 28.77 9.76 -27.25
C THR A 617 29.65 9.26 -26.13
N LEU A 618 29.94 7.96 -26.14
CA LEU A 618 30.88 7.30 -25.25
C LEU A 618 31.99 6.65 -26.09
N THR A 619 33.23 6.68 -25.61
CA THR A 619 34.38 6.13 -26.34
C THR A 619 35.43 5.60 -25.38
N ASP A 620 35.86 4.35 -25.60
CA ASP A 620 37.05 3.76 -24.98
C ASP A 620 38.15 3.66 -26.03
N LYS A 621 39.15 4.53 -25.93
CA LYS A 621 40.32 4.49 -26.82
C LYS A 621 41.48 3.78 -26.15
N ILE A 622 41.82 2.59 -26.64
CA ILE A 622 43.02 1.86 -26.23
C ILE A 622 44.22 2.35 -27.07
N TYR A 623 45.26 2.86 -26.42
CA TYR A 623 46.52 3.23 -27.08
C TYR A 623 47.43 2.01 -27.18
N GLY A 624 48.37 2.01 -28.15
CA GLY A 624 49.36 0.93 -28.29
C GLY A 624 50.24 0.68 -27.05
N SER A 625 50.22 1.59 -26.07
CA SER A 625 50.86 1.46 -24.76
C SER A 625 50.00 0.71 -23.71
N GLY A 626 48.82 0.20 -24.08
CA GLY A 626 47.85 -0.41 -23.16
C GLY A 626 47.01 0.59 -22.36
N ARG A 627 47.31 1.90 -22.45
CA ARG A 627 46.52 2.94 -21.75
C ARG A 627 45.14 3.08 -22.39
N VAL A 628 44.09 3.09 -21.59
CA VAL A 628 42.71 3.34 -22.04
C VAL A 628 42.32 4.79 -21.74
N LYS A 629 41.82 5.52 -22.73
CA LYS A 629 41.22 6.84 -22.55
C LYS A 629 39.73 6.76 -22.78
N ARG A 630 38.95 6.96 -21.72
CA ARG A 630 37.49 6.98 -21.77
C ARG A 630 36.96 8.41 -21.85
N LEU A 631 35.92 8.63 -22.64
CA LEU A 631 35.29 9.93 -22.86
C LEU A 631 33.78 9.80 -22.99
N MET A 632 33.05 10.68 -22.32
CA MET A 632 31.60 10.87 -22.47
C MET A 632 31.29 12.33 -22.79
N ASN A 633 30.42 12.55 -23.79
CA ASN A 633 29.85 13.86 -24.08
C ASN A 633 28.33 13.74 -24.18
N PHE A 634 27.62 14.59 -23.45
CA PHE A 634 26.17 14.72 -23.53
C PHE A 634 25.74 16.18 -23.78
N LEU A 635 24.68 16.34 -24.56
CA LEU A 635 24.01 17.60 -24.83
C LEU A 635 22.51 17.35 -24.95
N SER A 636 21.73 18.09 -24.16
CA SER A 636 20.29 18.26 -24.34
C SER A 636 19.95 19.72 -24.66
N ARG A 637 18.90 19.92 -25.46
CA ARG A 637 18.33 21.23 -25.81
C ARG A 637 16.81 21.20 -25.71
N ASP A 638 16.31 20.82 -24.55
CA ASP A 638 14.89 20.61 -24.31
C ASP A 638 14.20 21.84 -23.71
N ALA A 639 12.95 22.12 -24.08
CA ALA A 639 12.22 23.27 -23.54
C ALA A 639 11.92 23.14 -22.04
N ASN A 640 11.85 21.90 -21.53
CA ASN A 640 11.50 21.58 -20.15
C ASN A 640 12.67 21.73 -19.16
N ILE A 641 13.89 21.99 -19.64
CA ILE A 641 15.03 22.23 -18.75
C ILE A 641 14.91 23.60 -18.09
N GLN A 642 14.70 23.57 -16.79
CA GLN A 642 14.66 24.75 -15.92
C GLN A 642 16.03 24.95 -15.22
N LEU A 643 16.20 26.12 -14.61
CA LEU A 643 17.36 26.42 -13.76
C LEU A 643 16.85 26.50 -12.33
N PRO A 644 17.60 26.00 -11.34
CA PRO A 644 17.27 26.25 -9.94
C PRO A 644 17.35 27.74 -9.64
N GLU A 645 16.57 28.19 -8.66
CA GLU A 645 16.64 29.55 -8.15
C GLU A 645 17.90 29.72 -7.30
N ARG A 646 18.55 30.88 -7.42
CA ARG A 646 19.81 31.14 -6.69
C ARG A 646 19.52 31.33 -5.21
N GLY A 647 20.28 30.66 -4.34
CA GLY A 647 20.14 30.71 -2.88
C GLY A 647 18.95 29.91 -2.32
N ALA A 648 18.17 29.26 -3.19
CA ALA A 648 17.07 28.39 -2.77
C ALA A 648 17.55 26.94 -2.54
N TYR A 649 16.65 26.10 -2.02
CA TYR A 649 16.75 24.64 -2.15
C TYR A 649 16.79 24.30 -3.65
N GLY A 650 17.81 23.60 -4.14
CA GLY A 650 18.05 23.46 -5.59
C GLY A 650 19.33 24.14 -6.11
N ASP A 651 19.84 25.17 -5.44
CA ASP A 651 21.07 25.85 -5.85
C ASP A 651 22.29 24.93 -5.61
N PRO A 652 23.01 24.49 -6.67
CA PRO A 652 24.14 23.57 -6.51
C PRO A 652 25.41 24.22 -5.94
N THR A 653 25.46 25.56 -5.82
CA THR A 653 26.63 26.27 -5.28
C THR A 653 26.68 26.17 -3.77
N SER A 654 27.83 26.49 -3.17
CA SER A 654 27.99 26.56 -1.71
C SER A 654 27.04 27.52 -1.00
N ASP A 655 26.41 28.44 -1.75
CA ASP A 655 25.47 29.42 -1.23
C ASP A 655 24.03 28.88 -1.14
N GLY A 656 23.79 27.63 -1.60
CA GLY A 656 22.48 26.97 -1.60
C GLY A 656 22.16 26.19 -0.31
N MET A 657 20.87 25.92 -0.10
CA MET A 657 20.38 25.17 1.08
C MET A 657 20.63 23.66 1.01
N ALA A 658 20.69 23.08 -0.19
CA ALA A 658 21.03 21.67 -0.46
C ALA A 658 22.07 21.59 -1.60
N PRO A 659 23.33 21.94 -1.32
CA PRO A 659 24.27 22.29 -2.36
C PRO A 659 24.96 21.06 -3.00
N GLY A 660 25.34 21.17 -4.27
CA GLY A 660 25.93 20.10 -5.07
C GLY A 660 24.96 19.43 -6.06
N GLY A 661 25.28 18.20 -6.48
CA GLY A 661 24.48 17.43 -7.41
C GLY A 661 25.01 16.03 -7.61
N ARG A 662 24.38 15.25 -8.49
CA ARG A 662 24.74 13.87 -8.80
C ARG A 662 24.52 13.56 -10.27
N LEU A 663 25.42 12.81 -10.88
CA LEU A 663 25.28 12.26 -12.23
C LEU A 663 25.29 10.75 -12.19
N VAL A 664 24.24 10.12 -12.71
CA VAL A 664 24.17 8.67 -12.96
C VAL A 664 24.16 8.44 -14.46
N VAL A 665 24.96 7.49 -14.96
CA VAL A 665 24.96 7.06 -16.36
C VAL A 665 24.86 5.55 -16.39
N TYR A 666 23.91 5.02 -17.16
CA TYR A 666 23.58 3.61 -17.12
C TYR A 666 23.09 3.08 -18.47
N ASN A 667 23.23 1.77 -18.64
CA ASN A 667 22.61 1.07 -19.74
C ASN A 667 21.09 0.95 -19.48
N SER A 668 20.27 1.43 -20.41
CA SER A 668 18.80 1.43 -20.30
C SER A 668 18.13 0.31 -21.11
N ASN A 669 18.92 -0.60 -21.67
CA ASN A 669 18.50 -1.74 -22.47
C ASN A 669 18.64 -3.08 -21.71
N GLY A 670 18.77 -3.03 -20.38
CA GLY A 670 18.77 -4.21 -19.51
C GLY A 670 20.14 -4.85 -19.23
N LEU A 671 21.25 -4.21 -19.60
CA LEU A 671 22.58 -4.61 -19.13
C LEU A 671 22.90 -3.97 -17.76
N THR A 672 23.82 -4.56 -16.99
CA THR A 672 24.12 -4.13 -15.61
C THR A 672 25.09 -2.95 -15.50
N GLU A 673 25.49 -2.33 -16.62
CA GLU A 673 26.49 -1.25 -16.59
C GLU A 673 25.89 0.06 -16.06
N GLN A 674 26.40 0.53 -14.92
CA GLN A 674 26.06 1.82 -14.30
C GLN A 674 27.31 2.46 -13.68
N VAL A 675 27.36 3.78 -13.71
CA VAL A 675 28.26 4.59 -12.89
C VAL A 675 27.51 5.75 -12.26
N GLU A 676 27.94 6.13 -11.06
CA GLU A 676 27.40 7.24 -10.29
C GLU A 676 28.53 8.14 -9.81
N TYR A 677 28.34 9.46 -9.96
CA TYR A 677 29.31 10.46 -9.59
C TYR A 677 28.66 11.59 -8.82
N ASN A 678 29.17 11.84 -7.61
CA ASN A 678 28.86 13.03 -6.85
C ASN A 678 29.42 14.29 -7.54
N LEU A 679 28.72 15.42 -7.46
CA LEU A 679 29.09 16.72 -8.02
C LEU A 679 29.11 17.75 -6.89
N PRO A 680 30.20 17.83 -6.11
CA PRO A 680 30.20 18.55 -4.85
C PRO A 680 30.10 20.08 -5.04
N ALA A 681 29.52 20.75 -4.05
CA ALA A 681 29.10 22.15 -4.07
C ALA A 681 30.23 23.13 -4.40
N GLU A 682 31.43 22.91 -3.86
CA GLU A 682 32.60 23.77 -4.02
C GLU A 682 33.08 23.90 -5.47
N ASN A 683 32.67 22.97 -6.33
CA ASN A 683 33.03 22.93 -7.74
C ASN A 683 31.98 23.57 -8.66
N TRP A 684 30.85 24.03 -8.09
CA TRP A 684 29.81 24.74 -8.81
C TRP A 684 30.01 26.26 -8.75
N LYS A 685 29.76 26.92 -9.88
CA LYS A 685 29.74 28.38 -9.98
C LYS A 685 28.49 28.85 -10.69
N TYR A 686 27.84 29.85 -10.12
CA TYR A 686 26.78 30.59 -10.77
C TYR A 686 27.35 31.75 -11.61
N SER A 687 26.75 32.04 -12.76
CA SER A 687 27.09 33.17 -13.61
C SER A 687 25.85 33.77 -14.25
N GLU A 688 25.71 35.10 -14.20
CA GLU A 688 24.58 35.83 -14.79
C GLU A 688 24.86 36.37 -16.19
N ASN A 689 26.12 36.40 -16.63
CA ASN A 689 26.55 37.12 -17.82
C ASN A 689 27.35 36.20 -18.77
N PRO A 690 26.94 35.97 -20.03
CA PRO A 690 25.83 36.62 -20.76
C PRO A 690 24.44 36.00 -20.54
N VAL A 691 24.32 34.87 -19.83
CA VAL A 691 23.03 34.21 -19.51
C VAL A 691 23.19 33.47 -18.19
N LYS A 692 22.14 33.50 -17.34
CA LYS A 692 22.05 32.70 -16.10
C LYS A 692 22.46 31.25 -16.34
N SER A 693 23.43 30.77 -15.55
CA SER A 693 23.94 29.41 -15.67
C SER A 693 24.61 28.93 -14.38
N PHE A 694 24.48 27.63 -14.13
CA PHE A 694 25.28 26.91 -13.15
C PHE A 694 26.31 26.05 -13.88
N VAL A 695 27.56 26.14 -13.43
CA VAL A 695 28.69 25.45 -14.05
C VAL A 695 29.46 24.67 -13.01
N PHE A 696 29.41 23.35 -13.10
CA PHE A 696 30.32 22.46 -12.38
C PHE A 696 31.63 22.35 -13.16
N THR A 697 32.76 22.48 -12.46
CA THR A 697 34.10 22.21 -13.03
C THR A 697 34.85 21.23 -12.13
N GLY A 698 35.00 19.99 -12.61
CA GLY A 698 35.80 18.99 -11.91
C GLY A 698 37.30 19.21 -12.14
N ASP A 699 38.10 18.86 -11.14
CA ASP A 699 39.56 18.95 -11.19
C ASP A 699 40.18 17.85 -12.09
N SER A 700 41.52 17.72 -12.06
CA SER A 700 42.23 16.71 -12.84
C SER A 700 41.86 15.27 -12.45
N SER A 701 41.52 15.03 -11.19
CA SER A 701 41.14 13.72 -10.63
C SER A 701 39.67 13.37 -10.84
N HIS A 702 38.77 14.35 -10.93
CA HIS A 702 37.33 14.11 -10.96
C HIS A 702 36.85 13.51 -12.31
N PRO A 703 36.02 12.46 -12.33
CA PRO A 703 35.58 11.80 -13.56
C PRO A 703 34.70 12.69 -14.45
N VAL A 704 33.85 13.50 -13.83
CA VAL A 704 33.05 14.53 -14.52
C VAL A 704 33.88 15.80 -14.63
N LYS A 705 34.21 16.22 -15.87
CA LYS A 705 35.08 17.39 -16.12
C LYS A 705 34.30 18.69 -16.16
N LYS A 706 33.06 18.66 -16.67
CA LYS A 706 32.23 19.86 -16.76
C LYS A 706 30.75 19.52 -16.85
N VAL A 707 29.93 20.19 -16.06
CA VAL A 707 28.47 20.25 -16.25
C VAL A 707 28.09 21.71 -16.47
N VAL A 708 27.28 21.99 -17.48
CA VAL A 708 26.74 23.32 -17.74
C VAL A 708 25.23 23.21 -17.79
N LEU A 709 24.58 23.81 -16.80
CA LEU A 709 23.15 23.96 -16.73
C LEU A 709 22.78 25.38 -17.15
N LYS A 710 21.92 25.49 -18.15
CA LYS A 710 21.31 26.72 -18.65
C LYS A 710 19.83 26.45 -18.90
N ARG A 711 19.02 27.51 -18.95
CA ARG A 711 17.64 27.38 -19.40
C ARG A 711 17.61 26.69 -20.76
N LYS A 712 16.78 25.66 -20.89
CA LYS A 712 16.63 24.81 -22.07
C LYS A 712 17.87 24.03 -22.51
N ARG A 713 18.89 23.86 -21.65
CA ARG A 713 20.15 23.23 -22.05
C ARG A 713 20.94 22.62 -20.90
N ILE A 714 21.25 21.34 -21.05
CA ILE A 714 22.23 20.61 -20.22
C ILE A 714 23.39 20.19 -21.12
N SER A 715 24.63 20.36 -20.65
CA SER A 715 25.81 19.80 -21.31
C SER A 715 26.74 19.18 -20.29
N ILE A 716 27.16 17.95 -20.54
CA ILE A 716 28.04 17.19 -19.65
C ILE A 716 29.25 16.71 -20.45
N ARG A 717 30.42 16.87 -19.87
CA ARG A 717 31.67 16.26 -20.34
C ARG A 717 32.29 15.48 -19.20
N ALA A 718 32.57 14.21 -19.45
CA ALA A 718 33.23 13.34 -18.51
C ALA A 718 34.30 12.49 -19.22
N GLY A 719 35.25 11.95 -18.47
CA GLY A 719 36.34 11.15 -19.00
C GLY A 719 37.65 11.33 -18.24
N GLY A 720 38.68 10.64 -18.69
CA GLY A 720 39.94 10.48 -17.94
C GLY A 720 40.08 9.05 -17.41
N GLU A 721 41.08 8.83 -16.53
CA GLU A 721 41.35 7.51 -15.96
C GLU A 721 40.33 7.11 -14.88
N ALA A 722 39.72 8.08 -14.19
CA ALA A 722 38.71 7.86 -13.15
C ALA A 722 37.27 7.65 -13.68
N TRP A 723 37.06 7.70 -15.00
CA TRP A 723 35.75 7.44 -15.59
C TRP A 723 35.58 5.94 -15.82
N ASP A 724 34.58 5.33 -15.19
CA ASP A 724 34.47 3.88 -15.02
C ASP A 724 33.38 3.24 -15.88
N TYR A 725 32.59 4.03 -16.62
CA TYR A 725 31.63 3.46 -17.55
C TYR A 725 32.39 2.88 -18.74
N THR A 726 32.40 1.55 -18.84
CA THR A 726 33.17 0.83 -19.85
C THR A 726 32.29 0.35 -21.00
N LEU A 727 32.86 0.30 -22.21
CA LEU A 727 32.22 -0.22 -23.41
C LEU A 727 32.86 -1.55 -23.85
N GLN A 728 33.15 -2.43 -22.88
CA GLN A 728 33.92 -3.66 -23.13
C GLN A 728 33.05 -4.85 -23.57
N ASN A 729 31.73 -4.79 -23.37
CA ASN A 729 30.76 -5.81 -23.79
C ASN A 729 29.96 -5.36 -25.03
N ASP A 730 29.51 -6.32 -25.85
CA ASP A 730 28.66 -6.10 -27.03
C ASP A 730 27.19 -5.78 -26.65
N PRO A 731 26.41 -5.21 -27.59
CA PRO A 731 26.12 -3.78 -27.77
C PRO A 731 25.32 -3.16 -26.61
N GLN A 732 25.45 -1.85 -26.42
CA GLN A 732 24.76 -1.11 -25.35
C GLN A 732 23.24 -1.05 -25.56
N GLY A 733 22.76 -0.96 -26.81
CA GLY A 733 21.34 -0.89 -27.18
C GLY A 733 20.65 0.43 -26.82
N SER A 734 20.87 0.98 -25.64
CA SER A 734 20.45 2.33 -25.25
C SER A 734 21.19 2.78 -23.99
N VAL A 735 21.65 4.02 -23.98
CA VAL A 735 22.32 4.62 -22.80
C VAL A 735 21.46 5.75 -22.26
N ALA A 736 21.25 5.73 -20.95
CA ALA A 736 20.52 6.75 -20.23
C ALA A 736 21.40 7.45 -19.19
N LEU A 737 20.95 8.62 -18.76
CA LEU A 737 21.57 9.36 -17.68
C LEU A 737 20.56 10.15 -16.88
N ASN A 738 20.85 10.28 -15.59
CA ASN A 738 20.12 11.11 -14.65
C ASN A 738 21.07 12.18 -14.09
N LEU A 739 20.69 13.45 -14.21
CA LEU A 739 21.37 14.56 -13.55
C LEU A 739 20.45 15.10 -12.45
N THR A 740 20.91 15.01 -11.20
CA THR A 740 20.25 15.59 -10.03
C THR A 740 21.03 16.83 -9.59
N VAL A 741 20.34 17.94 -9.38
CA VAL A 741 20.89 19.19 -8.83
C VAL A 741 19.85 19.73 -7.84
N GLY A 742 20.13 19.62 -6.54
CA GLY A 742 19.15 19.80 -5.46
C GLY A 742 17.86 18.99 -5.72
N ASP A 743 16.73 19.68 -5.91
CA ASP A 743 15.39 19.14 -6.18
C ASP A 743 15.12 18.86 -7.67
N LEU A 744 15.95 19.34 -8.57
CA LEU A 744 15.74 19.14 -10.01
C LEU A 744 16.42 17.86 -10.48
N VAL A 745 15.63 16.97 -11.10
CA VAL A 745 16.12 15.74 -11.74
C VAL A 745 15.78 15.77 -13.23
N TRP A 746 16.80 15.58 -14.08
CA TRP A 746 16.62 15.42 -15.52
C TRP A 746 17.04 14.03 -15.97
N CYS A 747 16.18 13.41 -16.77
CA CYS A 747 16.43 12.09 -17.34
C CYS A 747 16.45 12.14 -18.86
N ALA A 748 17.46 11.50 -19.45
CA ALA A 748 17.58 11.34 -20.89
C ALA A 748 17.92 9.89 -21.20
N SER A 749 17.33 9.34 -22.25
CA SER A 749 17.69 8.03 -22.79
C SER A 749 17.72 8.10 -24.31
N ALA A 750 18.67 7.40 -24.92
CA ALA A 750 18.79 7.38 -26.37
C ALA A 750 19.34 6.06 -26.91
N PRO A 751 18.68 5.47 -27.94
CA PRO A 751 19.21 4.34 -28.68
C PRO A 751 20.41 4.78 -29.54
N PRO A 752 21.23 3.83 -30.04
CA PRO A 752 22.32 4.14 -30.95
C PRO A 752 21.80 4.68 -32.28
N ARG A 753 22.68 5.39 -32.97
CA ARG A 753 22.40 5.86 -34.33
C ARG A 753 22.32 4.65 -35.28
N GLU A 754 21.36 4.67 -36.19
CA GLU A 754 21.27 3.66 -37.25
C GLU A 754 22.53 3.63 -38.14
N ALA A 755 22.94 2.42 -38.50
CA ALA A 755 24.09 2.19 -39.38
C ALA A 755 23.84 2.76 -40.79
N THR A 756 24.87 3.36 -41.37
CA THR A 756 24.82 3.95 -42.71
C THR A 756 25.32 3.00 -43.81
N SER A 757 25.79 1.81 -43.44
CA SER A 757 26.35 0.83 -44.37
C SER A 757 25.91 -0.59 -44.00
N PRO A 758 25.34 -1.38 -44.93
CA PRO A 758 24.80 -2.72 -44.64
C PRO A 758 25.82 -3.72 -44.06
N GLY A 759 27.12 -3.51 -44.29
CA GLY A 759 28.19 -4.40 -43.82
C GLY A 759 28.66 -4.18 -42.38
N ASN A 760 28.08 -3.23 -41.62
CA ASN A 760 28.44 -2.99 -40.22
C ASN A 760 27.21 -2.55 -39.41
N PRO A 761 26.35 -3.49 -38.96
CA PRO A 761 25.12 -3.18 -38.25
C PRO A 761 25.37 -2.45 -36.91
N ASN A 762 26.54 -2.67 -36.31
CA ASN A 762 26.97 -2.12 -35.03
C ASN A 762 27.90 -0.89 -35.20
N GLN A 763 27.79 -0.16 -36.32
CA GLN A 763 28.68 0.96 -36.67
C GLN A 763 28.81 2.01 -35.53
N TYR A 764 27.72 2.25 -34.80
CA TYR A 764 27.61 3.26 -33.76
C TYR A 764 27.35 2.67 -32.36
N ASP A 765 27.39 1.35 -32.23
CA ASP A 765 27.21 0.64 -30.97
C ASP A 765 28.01 -0.66 -30.99
N ARG A 766 29.27 -0.56 -30.57
CA ARG A 766 30.25 -1.65 -30.62
C ARG A 766 31.24 -1.49 -29.50
N THR A 767 32.05 -2.52 -29.26
CA THR A 767 33.15 -2.48 -28.29
C THR A 767 33.98 -1.20 -28.47
N GLY A 768 34.10 -0.46 -27.37
CA GLY A 768 34.84 0.79 -27.28
C GLY A 768 34.21 2.03 -27.93
N TYR A 769 32.99 1.94 -28.49
CA TYR A 769 32.34 3.08 -29.12
C TYR A 769 30.81 3.01 -29.12
N PHE A 770 30.17 4.00 -28.49
CA PHE A 770 28.73 4.24 -28.56
C PHE A 770 28.41 5.66 -29.01
N ARG A 771 27.48 5.79 -29.95
CA ARG A 771 26.94 7.08 -30.39
C ARG A 771 25.44 7.00 -30.56
N ALA A 772 24.73 7.74 -29.72
CA ALA A 772 23.28 7.85 -29.77
C ALA A 772 22.76 8.46 -31.08
N ALA A 773 21.51 8.13 -31.41
CA ALA A 773 20.74 8.81 -32.44
C ALA A 773 20.69 10.33 -32.16
N ARG A 774 20.72 11.13 -33.24
CA ARG A 774 20.62 12.59 -33.11
C ARG A 774 19.17 12.96 -32.88
N ASN A 775 18.91 13.90 -31.97
CA ASN A 775 17.57 14.38 -31.65
C ASN A 775 16.63 13.27 -31.15
N SER A 776 17.13 12.33 -30.34
CA SER A 776 16.22 11.39 -29.68
C SER A 776 15.25 12.18 -28.81
N PRO A 777 13.93 11.90 -28.90
CA PRO A 777 12.94 12.58 -28.08
C PRO A 777 13.19 12.33 -26.59
N ALA A 778 12.60 13.16 -25.74
CA ALA A 778 12.53 12.84 -24.32
C ALA A 778 11.85 11.48 -24.16
N PRO A 779 12.34 10.59 -23.28
CA PRO A 779 11.67 9.31 -23.07
C PRO A 779 10.28 9.53 -22.46
N SER A 780 9.31 8.65 -22.77
CA SER A 780 7.95 8.74 -22.23
C SER A 780 7.93 8.56 -20.70
N SER A 781 8.86 7.77 -20.18
CA SER A 781 9.17 7.61 -18.76
C SER A 781 10.68 7.46 -18.60
N CYS A 782 11.22 7.89 -17.46
CA CYS A 782 12.65 7.72 -17.23
C CYS A 782 12.99 6.23 -17.08
N PRO A 783 13.95 5.69 -17.87
CA PRO A 783 14.33 4.30 -17.72
C PRO A 783 14.90 4.03 -16.32
N VAL A 784 14.69 2.82 -15.83
CA VAL A 784 15.21 2.42 -14.53
C VAL A 784 16.70 2.10 -14.68
N ALA A 785 17.53 2.65 -13.80
CA ALA A 785 18.94 2.30 -13.77
C ALA A 785 19.13 0.84 -13.30
N PRO A 786 20.11 0.09 -13.82
CA PRO A 786 20.42 -1.25 -13.34
C PRO A 786 20.95 -1.15 -11.92
N SER A 787 20.08 -1.30 -10.92
CA SER A 787 20.48 -1.32 -9.52
C SER A 787 21.37 -2.54 -9.29
N GLY A 788 22.68 -2.30 -9.17
CA GLY A 788 23.44 -3.07 -8.20
C GLY A 788 22.74 -2.86 -6.85
N PHE A 789 22.25 -3.94 -6.25
CA PHE A 789 21.69 -3.92 -4.91
C PHE A 789 22.65 -3.29 -3.91
#